data_AF-F1LNS6-F1
#
_entry.id   AF-F1LNS6-F1
#
_cell.length_a   1.000
_cell.length_b   1.000
_cell.length_c   1.000
_cell.angle_alpha   90.00
_cell.angle_beta   90.00
_cell.angle_gamma   90.00
#
_symmetry.space_group_name_H-M   'P 1'
#
loop_
_entity.id
_entity.type
_entity.pdbx_description
1 polymer ?
#
loop_
_entity_poly.entity_id
_entity_poly.type
_entity_poly.pdbx_seq_one_letter_code
_entity_poly.pdbx_strand_id
1 'polypeptide(L)'
;MEDRSKYIAEESEDEEDEEQEEKEKKGGASTSTETEEDQEDIPSVIVPTINIREERLVDLAQTPAFLCLNELHTSGKLPGTRMAELKAKYTLLHDTVVSTQVLDIELLEKRKKGTEHISQLVFKLFKISKYSCQFSTESSRIASQLLAFQHEYKAMRQRQYYYYYKLCSLTEEKSLVLKEFEKIPKPGEIEKKTKLLKESTEELRKEVIQKRLEIKNLREDVVSKQKQLMKEQKELEELMDYQVGLKDDVVHHQSVPVQITKEIEKLTRRKIETEKKNVVLEFELKELSDSLKKLENKVSALAEERDDTIKEVEGKRTLLEVKEREYGQLLKLLELTKENEASSLAERGILDINLRNCLMDKQNYHDELSRKQREKERDFRNLKKTELLLKVSLDALSQAQALNQRLLLEMEAIPKEDLLLPEQRKELHKEVDLAKRNLAQQRSLSEAEAKLVEQQIAEENKLLKEQETMREVLFNLGRMTQIKMEEKEQKAKDFLKSQRRYCDIIKEIKSKKLEIRLYRKRKREIHRRLKEFAGLYDAIRNERNKFVNLLHKAYQKVNEIKERLKMSLNELEILRSSAVSQERKLQNAMLKHSNNVTIRESMQNDVCKITAKLQEMKEKKEAQLTSMDRLASMITVIEEEMVQLRKKYEKAVQRRNESGVQLIEREEEVCIFYEKMNIQDKVKLHQDIEIHILEEKIRFLKLKVAEKQRQICVTQKLVPIKKSLDANLAVVQIQFSQCADRIKALEKCFVNPDCQGRVRFIPGKDLTEEEMIKKLDMLELQLAKKEEKLLEKDFIYEQVSQLTNRLKTKTQACKMDTLLLAKKMNSYQKKIKDVTQEMMALVAELSMKQALTIELQKEVREKEEFIFSCSSRIEKGLPLNREIEKDWLKVLRDEEMYAFATAEKTREYIDTDYRQLPNGVYTTAEQRPNAYIPETDATLPLPKPYGALAPFKPSEPGANRRHIRKPIIKPIEI
;
A
#
# COMPACT_ATOMS: atom_id res chain seq x y z
N MET A 1 -11.66 29.26 72.71
CA MET A 1 -12.41 30.53 72.73
C MET A 1 -13.42 30.46 71.60
N GLU A 2 -14.72 30.38 71.83
CA GLU A 2 -15.45 30.07 73.08
C GLU A 2 -16.65 29.17 72.75
N ASP A 3 -16.95 28.22 73.62
CA ASP A 3 -18.08 27.30 73.48
C ASP A 3 -19.37 27.86 74.10
N ARG A 4 -20.52 27.47 73.53
CA ARG A 4 -21.77 27.12 74.25
C ARG A 4 -22.65 26.29 73.30
N SER A 5 -23.09 25.08 73.67
CA SER A 5 -24.22 24.74 74.57
C SER A 5 -25.60 25.09 73.96
N LYS A 6 -26.66 24.27 74.11
CA LYS A 6 -26.86 23.05 74.94
C LYS A 6 -28.04 22.19 74.44
N TYR A 7 -27.93 20.86 74.63
CA TYR A 7 -28.93 19.87 75.08
C TYR A 7 -30.46 20.12 74.99
N ILE A 8 -31.19 19.05 74.60
CA ILE A 8 -32.57 18.62 75.02
C ILE A 8 -33.74 19.54 74.59
N ALA A 9 -34.81 19.15 73.87
CA ALA A 9 -35.67 17.94 73.77
C ALA A 9 -36.91 17.95 74.70
N GLU A 10 -38.03 17.33 74.26
CA GLU A 10 -39.41 17.41 74.83
C GLU A 10 -40.02 18.84 74.77
N GLU A 11 -41.33 19.14 74.76
CA GLU A 11 -42.65 18.48 74.47
C GLU A 11 -43.68 19.66 74.31
N SER A 12 -44.91 19.59 73.77
CA SER A 12 -45.80 18.58 73.14
C SER A 12 -46.91 19.29 72.29
N GLU A 13 -47.70 18.55 71.48
CA GLU A 13 -49.12 18.82 71.08
C GLU A 13 -49.46 20.12 70.26
N ASP A 14 -50.57 20.29 69.51
CA ASP A 14 -51.56 19.39 68.85
C ASP A 14 -52.39 20.18 67.78
N GLU A 15 -53.45 19.55 67.24
CA GLU A 15 -54.57 20.07 66.40
C GLU A 15 -54.31 20.40 64.91
N GLU A 16 -55.26 20.19 63.97
CA GLU A 16 -56.07 18.99 63.62
C GLU A 16 -56.70 19.20 62.21
N ASP A 17 -57.71 18.38 61.83
CA ASP A 17 -58.54 18.39 60.60
C ASP A 17 -57.79 18.08 59.26
N GLU A 18 -58.02 16.98 58.52
CA GLU A 18 -59.25 16.29 58.07
C GLU A 18 -60.00 17.02 56.92
N GLU A 19 -60.74 16.37 56.00
CA GLU A 19 -61.26 14.99 55.94
C GLU A 19 -61.39 14.46 54.47
N GLN A 20 -61.96 13.26 54.28
CA GLN A 20 -62.36 12.62 53.00
C GLN A 20 -63.88 12.26 53.06
N GLU A 21 -64.57 11.45 52.26
CA GLU A 21 -64.32 10.61 51.06
C GLU A 21 -65.63 10.37 50.22
N GLU A 22 -66.80 10.44 50.87
CA GLU A 22 -68.04 9.75 50.47
C GLU A 22 -68.69 10.29 49.17
N LYS A 23 -69.12 9.48 48.17
CA LYS A 23 -69.99 8.27 48.16
C LYS A 23 -71.49 8.63 48.28
N GLU A 24 -72.48 7.89 47.72
CA GLU A 24 -72.47 6.56 47.09
C GLU A 24 -73.79 6.24 46.31
N LYS A 25 -73.87 4.99 45.78
CA LYS A 25 -75.07 4.11 45.67
C LYS A 25 -76.11 4.37 44.54
N LYS A 26 -76.69 3.35 43.88
CA LYS A 26 -76.35 1.89 43.78
C LYS A 26 -77.12 1.17 42.64
N GLY A 27 -76.46 0.23 41.96
CA GLY A 27 -77.08 -0.91 41.23
C GLY A 27 -77.76 -0.63 39.87
N GLY A 28 -77.90 -1.60 38.95
CA GLY A 28 -77.28 -2.94 38.90
C GLY A 28 -78.02 -3.93 37.97
N ALA A 29 -77.26 -4.72 37.17
CA ALA A 29 -77.71 -5.81 36.25
C ALA A 29 -78.59 -5.33 35.04
N SER A 30 -78.62 -5.99 33.86
CA SER A 30 -77.92 -7.19 33.32
C SER A 30 -78.00 -7.23 31.78
N THR A 31 -77.01 -7.85 31.10
CA THR A 31 -77.02 -8.35 29.68
C THR A 31 -77.22 -7.29 28.56
N SER A 32 -76.72 -7.46 27.32
CA SER A 32 -76.04 -8.58 26.63
C SER A 32 -74.89 -8.13 25.70
N THR A 33 -74.27 -9.07 24.99
CA THR A 33 -73.35 -8.94 23.83
C THR A 33 -74.02 -8.21 22.63
N GLU A 34 -73.35 -7.77 21.54
CA GLU A 34 -72.13 -8.23 20.81
C GLU A 34 -71.20 -7.08 20.32
N THR A 35 -70.27 -7.34 19.38
CA THR A 35 -69.06 -6.56 19.03
C THR A 35 -69.01 -5.97 17.62
N GLU A 36 -68.24 -4.87 17.43
CA GLU A 36 -67.49 -4.46 16.21
C GLU A 36 -68.31 -4.12 14.92
N GLU A 37 -67.87 -3.30 13.95
CA GLU A 37 -66.60 -2.56 13.72
C GLU A 37 -66.84 -1.23 12.92
N ASP A 38 -65.79 -0.45 12.66
CA ASP A 38 -65.79 0.99 12.30
C ASP A 38 -66.20 1.41 10.87
N GLN A 39 -66.60 2.70 10.72
CA GLN A 39 -65.96 3.60 9.72
C GLN A 39 -66.19 5.11 9.98
N GLU A 40 -65.24 5.94 9.51
CA GLU A 40 -65.17 7.39 9.75
C GLU A 40 -65.96 8.24 8.74
N ASP A 41 -66.39 9.44 9.15
CA ASP A 41 -67.09 10.40 8.28
C ASP A 41 -66.49 11.83 8.40
N ILE A 42 -66.34 12.53 7.27
CA ILE A 42 -65.49 13.75 7.17
C ILE A 42 -66.34 15.03 7.10
N PRO A 43 -66.13 16.04 7.98
CA PRO A 43 -66.97 17.22 8.05
C PRO A 43 -66.76 18.21 6.89
N SER A 44 -67.84 18.92 6.52
CA SER A 44 -67.88 19.85 5.39
C SER A 44 -67.63 21.32 5.81
N VAL A 45 -66.95 22.08 4.94
CA VAL A 45 -66.56 23.48 5.20
C VAL A 45 -67.58 24.45 4.58
N ILE A 46 -68.12 25.36 5.41
CA ILE A 46 -69.00 26.45 4.98
C ILE A 46 -68.17 27.74 4.82
N VAL A 47 -68.33 28.42 3.69
CA VAL A 47 -67.61 29.67 3.36
C VAL A 47 -68.49 30.90 3.64
N PRO A 48 -68.00 31.96 4.32
CA PRO A 48 -68.77 33.18 4.57
C PRO A 48 -68.99 34.05 3.31
N THR A 49 -70.17 34.67 3.21
CA THR A 49 -70.51 35.60 2.11
C THR A 49 -70.20 37.05 2.50
N ILE A 50 -69.43 37.77 1.68
CA ILE A 50 -69.20 39.22 1.80
C ILE A 50 -69.96 39.96 0.69
N ASN A 51 -70.52 41.12 1.00
CA ASN A 51 -71.41 41.87 0.11
C ASN A 51 -70.65 43.03 -0.59
N ILE A 52 -70.11 42.78 -1.78
CA ILE A 52 -69.09 43.63 -2.44
C ILE A 52 -69.73 44.60 -3.45
N ARG A 53 -70.72 45.40 -3.02
CA ARG A 53 -71.51 46.25 -3.96
C ARG A 53 -71.30 47.76 -3.86
N GLU A 54 -70.69 48.28 -2.81
CA GLU A 54 -70.65 49.74 -2.55
C GLU A 54 -69.32 50.43 -2.91
N GLU A 55 -68.20 49.70 -3.04
CA GLU A 55 -66.87 50.29 -3.32
C GLU A 55 -66.68 50.81 -4.77
N ARG A 56 -67.66 50.61 -5.65
CA ARG A 56 -67.54 50.88 -7.11
C ARG A 56 -67.56 52.37 -7.52
N LEU A 57 -67.72 53.30 -6.59
CA LEU A 57 -67.83 54.74 -6.85
C LEU A 57 -67.01 55.59 -5.87
N VAL A 58 -65.76 55.20 -5.62
CA VAL A 58 -64.79 56.04 -4.87
C VAL A 58 -64.01 56.91 -5.86
N ASP A 59 -64.08 58.23 -5.70
CA ASP A 59 -63.25 59.18 -6.43
C ASP A 59 -61.77 59.03 -6.01
N LEU A 60 -60.91 58.68 -6.97
CA LEU A 60 -59.47 58.48 -6.77
C LEU A 60 -58.74 59.72 -6.24
N ALA A 61 -59.30 60.92 -6.40
CA ALA A 61 -58.74 62.13 -5.81
C ALA A 61 -58.95 62.22 -4.28
N GLN A 62 -59.98 61.55 -3.75
CA GLN A 62 -60.41 61.63 -2.34
C GLN A 62 -59.94 60.45 -1.49
N THR A 63 -59.30 59.45 -2.08
CA THR A 63 -58.81 58.27 -1.34
C THR A 63 -57.70 58.68 -0.37
N PRO A 64 -57.67 58.17 0.89
CA PRO A 64 -56.68 58.60 1.89
C PRO A 64 -55.21 58.49 1.44
N ALA A 65 -54.89 57.51 0.59
CA ALA A 65 -53.55 57.38 0.00
C ALA A 65 -53.16 58.59 -0.87
N PHE A 66 -54.09 59.13 -1.66
CA PHE A 66 -53.86 60.31 -2.50
C PHE A 66 -53.74 61.59 -1.66
N LEU A 67 -54.53 61.71 -0.60
CA LEU A 67 -54.45 62.82 0.36
C LEU A 67 -53.10 62.82 1.10
N CYS A 68 -52.69 61.69 1.68
CA CYS A 68 -51.37 61.56 2.33
C CYS A 68 -50.21 61.83 1.36
N LEU A 69 -50.31 61.41 0.09
CA LEU A 69 -49.30 61.72 -0.93
C LEU A 69 -49.26 63.21 -1.30
N ASN A 70 -50.38 63.94 -1.23
CA ASN A 70 -50.41 65.40 -1.36
C ASN A 70 -49.73 66.07 -0.15
N GLU A 71 -50.09 65.68 1.07
CA GLU A 71 -49.54 66.25 2.32
C GLU A 71 -48.02 66.02 2.46
N LEU A 72 -47.51 64.86 2.03
CA LEU A 72 -46.08 64.58 2.00
C LEU A 72 -45.33 65.41 0.93
N HIS A 73 -46.04 65.88 -0.11
CA HIS A 73 -45.48 66.78 -1.12
C HIS A 73 -45.52 68.25 -0.64
N THR A 74 -46.64 68.72 -0.09
CA THR A 74 -46.77 70.10 0.42
C THR A 74 -45.91 70.37 1.65
N SER A 75 -45.64 69.35 2.47
CA SER A 75 -44.64 69.41 3.56
C SER A 75 -43.18 69.29 3.09
N GLY A 76 -42.91 69.30 1.77
CA GLY A 76 -41.58 69.31 1.18
C GLY A 76 -40.80 67.99 1.27
N LYS A 77 -41.38 66.94 1.85
CA LYS A 77 -40.70 65.66 2.13
C LYS A 77 -40.62 64.72 0.92
N LEU A 78 -41.36 65.00 -0.16
CA LEU A 78 -41.52 64.09 -1.29
C LEU A 78 -41.47 64.87 -2.63
N PRO A 79 -40.51 64.58 -3.54
CA PRO A 79 -40.42 65.24 -4.84
C PRO A 79 -41.66 65.03 -5.72
N GLY A 80 -42.09 66.06 -6.46
CA GLY A 80 -43.31 66.01 -7.26
C GLY A 80 -43.34 64.91 -8.32
N THR A 81 -42.19 64.60 -8.94
CA THR A 81 -42.01 63.46 -9.84
C THR A 81 -42.29 62.13 -9.14
N ARG A 82 -41.76 61.92 -7.93
CA ARG A 82 -41.97 60.70 -7.15
C ARG A 82 -43.39 60.60 -6.59
N MET A 83 -44.04 61.73 -6.28
CA MET A 83 -45.48 61.76 -5.97
C MET A 83 -46.29 61.27 -7.19
N ALA A 84 -45.98 61.74 -8.40
CA ALA A 84 -46.68 61.34 -9.62
C ALA A 84 -46.49 59.83 -9.92
N GLU A 85 -45.27 59.29 -9.78
CA GLU A 85 -45.01 57.85 -9.90
C GLU A 85 -45.81 57.00 -8.90
N LEU A 86 -45.88 57.44 -7.63
CA LEU A 86 -46.59 56.70 -6.58
C LEU A 86 -48.11 56.75 -6.79
N LYS A 87 -48.65 57.89 -7.23
CA LYS A 87 -50.05 58.03 -7.66
C LYS A 87 -50.38 57.11 -8.84
N ALA A 88 -49.55 57.12 -9.89
CA ALA A 88 -49.73 56.26 -11.07
C ALA A 88 -49.66 54.75 -10.73
N LYS A 89 -48.83 54.35 -9.75
CA LYS A 89 -48.79 52.98 -9.24
C LYS A 89 -50.02 52.63 -8.41
N TYR A 90 -50.57 53.57 -7.64
CA TYR A 90 -51.79 53.37 -6.87
C TYR A 90 -53.03 53.26 -7.77
N THR A 91 -53.15 54.09 -8.83
CA THR A 91 -54.22 53.97 -9.82
C THR A 91 -54.12 52.64 -10.57
N LEU A 92 -52.92 52.25 -11.04
CA LEU A 92 -52.72 50.94 -11.68
C LEU A 92 -53.14 49.79 -10.76
N LEU A 93 -52.81 49.83 -9.47
CA LEU A 93 -53.22 48.83 -8.50
C LEU A 93 -54.75 48.80 -8.34
N HIS A 94 -55.38 49.96 -8.13
CA HIS A 94 -56.82 50.11 -8.05
C HIS A 94 -57.54 49.55 -9.29
N ASP A 95 -57.07 49.92 -10.48
CA ASP A 95 -57.68 49.51 -11.74
C ASP A 95 -57.52 47.99 -11.97
N THR A 96 -56.41 47.39 -11.56
CA THR A 96 -56.29 45.92 -11.55
C THR A 96 -57.28 45.26 -10.59
N VAL A 97 -57.47 45.80 -9.37
CA VAL A 97 -58.47 45.27 -8.40
C VAL A 97 -59.90 45.42 -8.93
N VAL A 98 -60.25 46.57 -9.52
CA VAL A 98 -61.57 46.76 -10.16
C VAL A 98 -61.74 45.77 -11.32
N SER A 99 -60.70 45.52 -12.11
CA SER A 99 -60.76 44.55 -13.22
C SER A 99 -60.99 43.11 -12.73
N THR A 100 -60.37 42.68 -11.63
CA THR A 100 -60.59 41.35 -11.05
C THR A 100 -61.99 41.24 -10.43
N GLN A 101 -62.47 42.27 -9.74
CA GLN A 101 -63.85 42.31 -9.23
C GLN A 101 -64.91 42.28 -10.35
N VAL A 102 -64.63 42.85 -11.52
CA VAL A 102 -65.51 42.74 -12.70
C VAL A 102 -65.49 41.33 -13.28
N LEU A 103 -64.30 40.71 -13.43
CA LEU A 103 -64.17 39.33 -13.89
C LEU A 103 -64.83 38.32 -12.95
N ASP A 104 -64.68 38.47 -11.63
CA ASP A 104 -65.35 37.63 -10.63
C ASP A 104 -66.87 37.76 -10.71
N ILE A 105 -67.40 38.97 -10.94
CA ILE A 105 -68.84 39.18 -11.09
C ILE A 105 -69.36 38.60 -12.43
N GLU A 106 -68.58 38.69 -13.52
CA GLU A 106 -68.88 37.95 -14.75
C GLU A 106 -68.88 36.43 -14.55
N LEU A 107 -67.92 35.89 -13.80
CA LEU A 107 -67.82 34.46 -13.50
C LEU A 107 -68.96 34.01 -12.58
N LEU A 108 -69.37 34.83 -11.62
CA LEU A 108 -70.55 34.58 -10.78
C LEU A 108 -71.86 34.67 -11.58
N GLU A 109 -71.97 35.57 -12.57
CA GLU A 109 -73.10 35.56 -13.50
C GLU A 109 -73.12 34.35 -14.42
N LYS A 110 -71.97 33.96 -14.99
CA LYS A 110 -71.83 32.73 -15.79
C LYS A 110 -72.18 31.50 -14.95
N ARG A 111 -71.77 31.47 -13.68
CA ARG A 111 -72.16 30.42 -12.70
C ARG A 111 -73.66 30.43 -12.42
N LYS A 112 -74.29 31.60 -12.18
CA LYS A 112 -75.75 31.72 -11.97
C LYS A 112 -76.55 31.23 -13.17
N LYS A 113 -76.23 31.74 -14.37
CA LYS A 113 -76.83 31.32 -15.65
C LYS A 113 -76.65 29.82 -15.87
N GLY A 114 -75.48 29.27 -15.53
CA GLY A 114 -75.22 27.82 -15.52
C GLY A 114 -76.11 27.04 -14.54
N THR A 115 -76.23 27.47 -13.28
CA THR A 115 -77.08 26.81 -12.28
C THR A 115 -78.57 26.93 -12.59
N GLU A 116 -79.02 28.03 -13.18
CA GLU A 116 -80.39 28.20 -13.69
C GLU A 116 -80.66 27.26 -14.87
N HIS A 117 -79.71 27.13 -15.80
CA HIS A 117 -79.84 26.20 -16.93
C HIS A 117 -79.86 24.74 -16.48
N ILE A 118 -79.01 24.37 -15.51
CA ILE A 118 -79.01 23.04 -14.88
C ILE A 118 -80.35 22.80 -14.15
N SER A 119 -80.84 23.77 -13.37
CA SER A 119 -82.14 23.67 -12.68
C SER A 119 -83.31 23.50 -13.66
N GLN A 120 -83.31 24.24 -14.78
CA GLN A 120 -84.30 24.09 -15.85
C GLN A 120 -84.20 22.72 -16.55
N LEU A 121 -83.00 22.16 -16.74
CA LEU A 121 -82.81 20.82 -17.30
C LEU A 121 -83.27 19.73 -16.32
N VAL A 122 -82.95 19.85 -15.03
CA VAL A 122 -83.44 18.95 -13.97
C VAL A 122 -84.96 19.01 -13.86
N PHE A 123 -85.58 20.19 -13.92
CA PHE A 123 -87.04 20.34 -13.90
C PHE A 123 -87.71 19.74 -15.16
N LYS A 124 -87.09 19.86 -16.33
CA LYS A 124 -87.53 19.18 -17.57
C LYS A 124 -87.44 17.66 -17.44
N LEU A 125 -86.32 17.13 -16.93
CA LEU A 125 -86.15 15.69 -16.67
C LEU A 125 -87.15 15.18 -15.63
N PHE A 126 -87.45 15.95 -14.57
CA PHE A 126 -88.45 15.59 -13.57
C PHE A 126 -89.88 15.58 -14.13
N LYS A 127 -90.22 16.51 -15.03
CA LYS A 127 -91.49 16.46 -15.80
C LYS A 127 -91.58 15.25 -16.73
N ILE A 128 -90.49 14.88 -17.40
CA ILE A 128 -90.46 13.68 -18.27
C ILE A 128 -90.64 12.40 -17.43
N SER A 129 -89.89 12.29 -16.32
CA SER A 129 -89.96 11.16 -15.38
C SER A 129 -91.36 10.93 -14.80
N LYS A 130 -92.10 12.00 -14.46
CA LYS A 130 -93.47 11.88 -13.96
C LYS A 130 -94.54 11.50 -15.01
N TYR A 131 -94.21 11.48 -16.30
CA TYR A 131 -95.16 11.14 -17.38
C TYR A 131 -94.88 9.79 -18.07
N SER A 132 -93.74 9.14 -17.82
CA SER A 132 -93.37 7.88 -18.49
C SER A 132 -93.96 6.60 -17.88
N CYS A 133 -94.79 6.70 -16.84
CA CYS A 133 -95.38 5.53 -16.14
C CYS A 133 -96.91 5.47 -16.21
N GLN A 134 -97.50 5.78 -17.36
CA GLN A 134 -98.87 5.36 -17.71
C GLN A 134 -99.01 5.21 -19.23
N PHE A 135 -99.78 4.20 -19.64
CA PHE A 135 -100.08 3.77 -21.03
C PHE A 135 -98.95 3.14 -21.84
N SER A 136 -99.13 1.85 -22.17
CA SER A 136 -98.26 1.05 -23.03
C SER A 136 -98.50 1.36 -24.52
N THR A 137 -97.48 1.87 -25.21
CA THR A 137 -97.41 1.97 -26.67
C THR A 137 -96.00 1.63 -27.16
N GLU A 138 -95.84 1.23 -28.43
CA GLU A 138 -94.57 0.72 -28.97
C GLU A 138 -93.38 1.69 -28.82
N SER A 139 -93.64 3.00 -28.80
CA SER A 139 -92.64 4.04 -28.54
C SER A 139 -91.84 3.77 -27.25
N SER A 140 -92.48 3.26 -26.20
CA SER A 140 -91.82 2.87 -24.95
C SER A 140 -90.87 1.67 -25.13
N ARG A 141 -91.26 0.68 -25.95
CA ARG A 141 -90.41 -0.49 -26.25
C ARG A 141 -89.22 -0.10 -27.11
N ILE A 142 -89.42 0.74 -28.12
CA ILE A 142 -88.35 1.27 -28.98
C ILE A 142 -87.40 2.15 -28.17
N ALA A 143 -87.89 3.03 -27.29
CA ALA A 143 -87.06 3.84 -26.40
C ALA A 143 -86.22 2.98 -25.44
N SER A 144 -86.81 1.90 -24.90
CA SER A 144 -86.10 0.94 -24.03
C SER A 144 -85.00 0.19 -24.78
N GLN A 145 -85.27 -0.24 -26.02
CA GLN A 145 -84.27 -0.89 -26.89
C GLN A 145 -83.16 0.10 -27.31
N LEU A 146 -83.50 1.34 -27.63
CA LEU A 146 -82.54 2.40 -27.93
C LEU A 146 -81.61 2.68 -26.73
N LEU A 147 -82.17 2.71 -25.51
CA LEU A 147 -81.39 2.82 -24.28
C LEU A 147 -80.46 1.62 -24.11
N ALA A 148 -80.94 0.39 -24.27
CA ALA A 148 -80.11 -0.82 -24.19
C ALA A 148 -78.91 -0.75 -25.15
N PHE A 149 -79.15 -0.47 -26.44
CA PHE A 149 -78.07 -0.33 -27.43
C PHE A 149 -77.12 0.86 -27.13
N GLN A 150 -77.62 1.97 -26.56
CA GLN A 150 -76.75 3.07 -26.12
C GLN A 150 -75.89 2.70 -24.90
N HIS A 151 -76.40 1.87 -23.99
CA HIS A 151 -75.63 1.34 -22.86
C HIS A 151 -74.58 0.33 -23.33
N GLU A 152 -74.93 -0.60 -24.23
CA GLU A 152 -73.98 -1.52 -24.85
C GLU A 152 -72.89 -0.79 -25.65
N TYR A 153 -73.26 0.22 -26.45
CA TYR A 153 -72.31 1.04 -27.19
C TYR A 153 -71.34 1.78 -26.26
N LYS A 154 -71.83 2.34 -25.14
CA LYS A 154 -70.97 2.97 -24.12
C LYS A 154 -70.03 1.94 -23.46
N ALA A 155 -70.53 0.75 -23.11
CA ALA A 155 -69.71 -0.31 -22.52
C ALA A 155 -68.64 -0.84 -23.49
N MET A 156 -68.98 -1.00 -24.78
CA MET A 156 -68.02 -1.39 -25.82
C MET A 156 -66.97 -0.30 -26.07
N ARG A 157 -67.36 0.97 -26.04
CA ARG A 157 -66.42 2.10 -26.14
C ARG A 157 -65.48 2.20 -24.92
N GLN A 158 -65.99 1.92 -23.71
CA GLN A 158 -65.17 1.81 -22.50
C GLN A 158 -64.19 0.63 -22.58
N ARG A 159 -64.62 -0.55 -23.07
CA ARG A 159 -63.73 -1.69 -23.36
C ARG A 159 -62.66 -1.32 -24.39
N GLN A 160 -63.01 -0.59 -25.44
CA GLN A 160 -62.06 -0.11 -26.45
C GLN A 160 -61.01 0.83 -25.85
N TYR A 161 -61.40 1.78 -24.99
CA TYR A 161 -60.47 2.63 -24.25
C TYR A 161 -59.57 1.82 -23.29
N TYR A 162 -60.12 0.83 -22.58
CA TYR A 162 -59.34 -0.07 -21.71
C TYR A 162 -58.29 -0.87 -22.50
N TYR A 163 -58.66 -1.44 -23.65
CA TYR A 163 -57.69 -2.15 -24.50
C TYR A 163 -56.66 -1.21 -25.13
N TYR A 164 -57.03 0.01 -25.49
CA TYR A 164 -56.07 1.02 -25.97
C TYR A 164 -55.07 1.40 -24.87
N TYR A 165 -55.54 1.69 -23.66
CA TYR A 165 -54.69 1.96 -22.49
C TYR A 165 -53.78 0.79 -22.17
N LYS A 166 -54.30 -0.45 -22.21
CA LYS A 166 -53.50 -1.66 -21.95
C LYS A 166 -52.47 -1.93 -23.06
N LEU A 167 -52.76 -1.58 -24.32
CA LEU A 167 -51.77 -1.58 -25.39
C LEU A 167 -50.67 -0.54 -25.14
N CYS A 168 -51.03 0.68 -24.75
CA CYS A 168 -50.04 1.71 -24.37
C CYS A 168 -49.11 1.22 -23.26
N SER A 169 -49.66 0.71 -22.13
CA SER A 169 -48.83 0.19 -21.03
C SER A 169 -47.90 -0.95 -21.49
N LEU A 170 -48.42 -1.90 -22.28
CA LEU A 170 -47.61 -3.01 -22.81
C LEU A 170 -46.54 -2.54 -23.81
N THR A 171 -46.78 -1.48 -24.58
CA THR A 171 -45.74 -0.88 -25.44
C THR A 171 -44.69 -0.10 -24.65
N GLU A 172 -45.06 0.55 -23.55
CA GLU A 172 -44.14 1.23 -22.63
C GLU A 172 -43.27 0.20 -21.87
N GLU A 173 -43.89 -0.82 -21.28
CA GLU A 173 -43.24 -1.99 -20.67
C GLU A 173 -42.26 -2.64 -21.66
N LYS A 174 -42.69 -2.91 -22.91
CA LYS A 174 -41.80 -3.43 -23.97
C LYS A 174 -40.65 -2.48 -24.29
N SER A 175 -40.89 -1.17 -24.30
CA SER A 175 -39.81 -0.18 -24.53
C SER A 175 -38.79 -0.13 -23.40
N LEU A 176 -39.24 -0.36 -22.15
CA LEU A 176 -38.37 -0.43 -20.98
C LEU A 176 -37.54 -1.72 -21.02
N VAL A 177 -38.17 -2.87 -21.26
CA VAL A 177 -37.47 -4.16 -21.41
C VAL A 177 -36.47 -4.15 -22.55
N LEU A 178 -36.76 -3.50 -23.69
CA LEU A 178 -35.79 -3.32 -24.77
C LEU A 178 -34.61 -2.43 -24.35
N LYS A 179 -34.87 -1.29 -23.68
CA LYS A 179 -33.83 -0.41 -23.11
C LYS A 179 -33.03 -1.07 -21.99
N GLU A 180 -33.53 -2.13 -21.35
CA GLU A 180 -32.77 -2.94 -20.40
C GLU A 180 -31.97 -4.04 -21.10
N PHE A 181 -32.52 -4.66 -22.15
CA PHE A 181 -31.79 -5.61 -22.98
C PHE A 181 -30.59 -4.97 -23.69
N GLU A 182 -30.73 -3.71 -24.15
CA GLU A 182 -29.62 -2.91 -24.70
C GLU A 182 -28.54 -2.52 -23.66
N LYS A 183 -28.84 -2.58 -22.36
CA LYS A 183 -27.85 -2.40 -21.27
C LYS A 183 -27.11 -3.69 -20.92
N ILE A 184 -27.56 -4.86 -21.40
CA ILE A 184 -26.86 -6.13 -21.18
C ILE A 184 -25.59 -6.15 -22.06
N PRO A 185 -24.38 -6.21 -21.49
CA PRO A 185 -23.16 -6.20 -22.29
C PRO A 185 -23.07 -7.43 -23.21
N LYS A 186 -22.48 -7.24 -24.40
CA LYS A 186 -22.26 -8.34 -25.35
C LYS A 186 -21.40 -9.44 -24.69
N PRO A 187 -21.58 -10.73 -25.03
CA PRO A 187 -20.95 -11.84 -24.28
C PRO A 187 -19.43 -11.73 -24.16
N GLY A 188 -18.72 -11.22 -25.19
CA GLY A 188 -17.27 -10.99 -25.14
C GLY A 188 -16.81 -9.89 -24.16
N GLU A 189 -17.70 -8.99 -23.73
CA GLU A 189 -17.43 -8.03 -22.64
C GLU A 189 -17.68 -8.66 -21.27
N ILE A 190 -18.66 -9.54 -21.15
CA ILE A 190 -18.90 -10.35 -19.94
C ILE A 190 -17.73 -11.31 -19.71
N GLU A 191 -17.17 -11.93 -20.75
CA GLU A 191 -15.94 -12.72 -20.65
C GLU A 191 -14.74 -11.89 -20.20
N LYS A 192 -14.55 -10.67 -20.73
CA LYS A 192 -13.46 -9.78 -20.30
C LYS A 192 -13.63 -9.36 -18.85
N LYS A 193 -14.84 -8.99 -18.42
CA LYS A 193 -15.15 -8.66 -17.02
C LYS A 193 -14.98 -9.86 -16.09
N THR A 194 -15.33 -11.09 -16.50
CA THR A 194 -15.11 -12.29 -15.68
C THR A 194 -13.66 -12.78 -15.68
N LYS A 195 -12.85 -12.47 -16.69
CA LYS A 195 -11.38 -12.66 -16.65
C LYS A 195 -10.74 -11.68 -15.66
N LEU A 196 -11.00 -10.38 -15.81
CA LEU A 196 -10.52 -9.34 -14.88
C LEU A 196 -10.97 -9.59 -13.43
N LEU A 197 -12.21 -10.04 -13.21
CA LEU A 197 -12.69 -10.40 -11.86
C LEU A 197 -12.00 -11.66 -11.32
N LYS A 198 -11.71 -12.67 -12.16
CA LYS A 198 -10.93 -13.85 -11.73
C LYS A 198 -9.51 -13.44 -11.34
N GLU A 199 -8.85 -12.67 -12.19
CA GLU A 199 -7.52 -12.10 -11.96
C GLU A 199 -7.50 -11.31 -10.64
N SER A 200 -8.44 -10.39 -10.40
CA SER A 200 -8.54 -9.66 -9.13
C SER A 200 -8.85 -10.55 -7.93
N THR A 201 -9.65 -11.63 -8.09
CA THR A 201 -9.86 -12.59 -6.98
C THR A 201 -8.63 -13.46 -6.70
N GLU A 202 -7.76 -13.69 -7.69
CA GLU A 202 -6.48 -14.37 -7.48
C GLU A 202 -5.44 -13.45 -6.84
N GLU A 203 -5.45 -12.16 -7.17
CA GLU A 203 -4.67 -11.13 -6.48
C GLU A 203 -5.10 -11.00 -5.01
N LEU A 204 -6.40 -10.83 -4.75
CA LEU A 204 -6.95 -10.82 -3.38
C LEU A 204 -6.66 -12.12 -2.61
N ARG A 205 -6.62 -13.29 -3.28
CA ARG A 205 -6.18 -14.55 -2.64
C ARG A 205 -4.70 -14.52 -2.26
N LYS A 206 -3.82 -13.96 -3.12
CA LYS A 206 -2.38 -13.79 -2.82
C LYS A 206 -2.19 -12.81 -1.65
N GLU A 207 -2.92 -11.69 -1.63
CA GLU A 207 -2.90 -10.74 -0.52
C GLU A 207 -3.42 -11.36 0.79
N VAL A 208 -4.50 -12.14 0.76
CA VAL A 208 -5.00 -12.87 1.95
C VAL A 208 -4.00 -13.90 2.46
N ILE A 209 -3.25 -14.59 1.58
CA ILE A 209 -2.16 -15.49 1.97
C ILE A 209 -1.02 -14.70 2.61
N GLN A 210 -0.61 -13.58 2.02
CA GLN A 210 0.44 -12.71 2.56
C GLN A 210 0.05 -12.13 3.93
N LYS A 211 -1.18 -11.64 4.09
CA LYS A 211 -1.72 -11.14 5.36
C LYS A 211 -1.87 -12.23 6.41
N ARG A 212 -2.22 -13.47 6.04
CA ARG A 212 -2.19 -14.62 6.97
C ARG A 212 -0.78 -14.94 7.47
N LEU A 213 0.23 -14.78 6.63
CA LEU A 213 1.64 -15.00 7.01
C LEU A 213 2.16 -13.86 7.89
N GLU A 214 1.80 -12.61 7.59
CA GLU A 214 2.06 -11.44 8.43
C GLU A 214 1.40 -11.57 9.82
N ILE A 215 0.14 -12.03 9.88
CA ILE A 215 -0.55 -12.34 11.15
C ILE A 215 0.13 -13.48 11.91
N LYS A 216 0.71 -14.48 11.22
CA LYS A 216 1.47 -15.57 11.87
C LYS A 216 2.75 -15.03 12.51
N ASN A 217 3.50 -14.20 11.80
CA ASN A 217 4.72 -13.56 12.32
C ASN A 217 4.39 -12.67 13.53
N LEU A 218 3.36 -11.81 13.41
CA LEU A 218 2.93 -10.94 14.51
C LEU A 218 2.43 -11.73 15.74
N ARG A 219 1.85 -12.92 15.55
CA ARG A 219 1.50 -13.83 16.67
C ARG A 219 2.76 -14.42 17.32
N GLU A 220 3.78 -14.76 16.54
CA GLU A 220 5.07 -15.25 17.07
C GLU A 220 5.83 -14.13 17.81
N ASP A 221 5.78 -12.90 17.30
CA ASP A 221 6.30 -11.70 17.98
C ASP A 221 5.55 -11.43 19.30
N VAL A 222 4.21 -11.46 19.31
CA VAL A 222 3.39 -11.32 20.52
C VAL A 222 3.71 -12.42 21.53
N VAL A 223 3.84 -13.69 21.11
CA VAL A 223 4.26 -14.78 22.01
C VAL A 223 5.69 -14.58 22.53
N SER A 224 6.59 -13.98 21.75
CA SER A 224 7.94 -13.61 22.22
C SER A 224 7.88 -12.49 23.28
N LYS A 225 6.98 -11.52 23.10
CA LYS A 225 6.76 -10.41 24.04
C LYS A 225 6.07 -10.86 25.31
N GLN A 226 5.07 -11.74 25.23
CA GLN A 226 4.46 -12.41 26.39
C GLN A 226 5.55 -13.11 27.23
N LYS A 227 6.52 -13.77 26.59
CA LYS A 227 7.65 -14.45 27.27
C LYS A 227 8.72 -13.50 27.83
N GLN A 228 8.73 -12.22 27.44
CA GLN A 228 9.54 -11.19 28.09
C GLN A 228 8.78 -10.62 29.31
N LEU A 229 7.51 -10.27 29.12
CA LEU A 229 6.62 -9.77 30.17
C LEU A 229 6.48 -10.77 31.35
N MET A 230 6.37 -12.07 31.06
CA MET A 230 6.36 -13.14 32.07
C MET A 230 7.70 -13.34 32.83
N LYS A 231 8.78 -12.67 32.43
CA LYS A 231 10.04 -12.59 33.22
C LYS A 231 10.06 -11.32 34.05
N GLU A 232 9.77 -10.18 33.42
CA GLU A 232 9.64 -8.88 34.06
C GLU A 232 8.62 -8.92 35.23
N GLN A 233 7.54 -9.71 35.09
CA GLN A 233 6.58 -9.98 36.16
C GLN A 233 7.15 -10.80 37.32
N LYS A 234 8.06 -11.76 37.07
CA LYS A 234 8.71 -12.54 38.13
C LYS A 234 9.77 -11.72 38.87
N GLU A 235 10.54 -10.94 38.13
CA GLU A 235 11.48 -9.97 38.69
C GLU A 235 10.72 -8.94 39.55
N LEU A 236 9.48 -8.58 39.18
CA LEU A 236 8.59 -7.74 39.99
C LEU A 236 7.98 -8.47 41.20
N GLU A 237 7.62 -9.75 41.09
CA GLU A 237 7.18 -10.58 42.23
C GLU A 237 8.29 -10.70 43.28
N GLU A 238 9.53 -11.02 42.86
CA GLU A 238 10.71 -11.08 43.74
C GLU A 238 10.98 -9.73 44.44
N LEU A 239 10.80 -8.60 43.76
CA LEU A 239 10.89 -7.26 44.35
C LEU A 239 9.71 -6.92 45.29
N MET A 240 8.52 -7.46 45.03
CA MET A 240 7.36 -7.28 45.89
C MET A 240 7.51 -8.05 47.21
N ASP A 241 8.08 -9.25 47.21
CA ASP A 241 8.38 -10.00 48.43
C ASP A 241 9.41 -9.25 49.32
N TYR A 242 10.45 -8.67 48.71
CA TYR A 242 11.36 -7.73 49.42
C TYR A 242 10.62 -6.53 50.02
N GLN A 243 9.58 -6.01 49.34
CA GLN A 243 8.77 -4.90 49.84
C GLN A 243 7.78 -5.32 50.94
N VAL A 244 7.43 -6.60 51.06
CA VAL A 244 6.60 -7.11 52.17
C VAL A 244 7.42 -7.12 53.46
N GLY A 245 8.65 -7.64 53.44
CA GLY A 245 9.53 -7.63 54.63
C GLY A 245 9.78 -6.21 55.17
N LEU A 246 9.93 -5.23 54.28
CA LEU A 246 10.07 -3.80 54.64
C LEU A 246 8.79 -3.15 55.22
N LYS A 247 7.62 -3.79 55.16
CA LYS A 247 6.37 -3.28 55.76
C LYS A 247 6.16 -3.76 57.18
N ASP A 248 6.64 -4.96 57.52
CA ASP A 248 6.54 -5.48 58.89
C ASP A 248 7.36 -4.63 59.89
N ASP A 249 8.54 -4.14 59.46
CA ASP A 249 9.35 -3.17 60.22
C ASP A 249 8.58 -1.86 60.55
N VAL A 250 7.72 -1.40 59.65
CA VAL A 250 6.99 -0.10 59.80
C VAL A 250 5.91 -0.19 60.89
N VAL A 251 5.32 -1.36 61.11
CA VAL A 251 4.33 -1.59 62.18
C VAL A 251 4.93 -1.31 63.56
N HIS A 252 6.23 -1.55 63.73
CA HIS A 252 6.93 -1.41 65.01
C HIS A 252 7.22 0.05 65.44
N HIS A 253 6.85 1.05 64.63
CA HIS A 253 7.23 2.46 64.85
C HIS A 253 6.08 3.43 65.16
N GLN A 254 4.85 2.95 65.40
CA GLN A 254 3.68 3.80 65.66
C GLN A 254 3.53 4.32 67.11
N SER A 255 4.57 4.27 67.95
CA SER A 255 4.46 4.73 69.35
C SER A 255 5.51 5.76 69.80
N VAL A 256 5.08 6.65 70.72
CA VAL A 256 5.85 7.63 71.51
C VAL A 256 6.52 8.81 70.75
N PRO A 257 5.74 9.85 70.39
CA PRO A 257 6.26 11.19 70.16
C PRO A 257 6.34 12.00 71.49
N VAL A 258 7.55 12.26 71.99
CA VAL A 258 7.85 13.38 72.94
C VAL A 258 8.90 14.37 72.34
N GLN A 259 9.41 14.02 71.15
CA GLN A 259 9.28 14.83 69.94
C GLN A 259 10.08 16.13 69.73
N ILE A 260 10.77 16.75 70.70
CA ILE A 260 11.48 18.02 70.43
C ILE A 260 13.01 17.91 70.50
N THR A 261 13.61 17.41 71.59
CA THR A 261 15.08 17.39 71.73
C THR A 261 15.80 16.43 70.78
N LYS A 262 15.15 15.33 70.37
CA LYS A 262 15.71 14.38 69.38
C LYS A 262 15.61 14.86 67.94
N GLU A 263 14.87 15.94 67.63
CA GLU A 263 14.75 16.43 66.25
C GLU A 263 16.07 17.06 65.74
N ILE A 264 16.84 17.70 66.63
CA ILE A 264 18.15 18.29 66.29
C ILE A 264 19.19 17.19 66.02
N GLU A 265 19.23 16.13 66.84
CA GLU A 265 20.05 14.94 66.55
C GLU A 265 19.57 14.20 65.30
N LYS A 266 18.26 14.12 65.05
CA LYS A 266 17.74 13.58 63.78
C LYS A 266 18.15 14.42 62.59
N LEU A 267 18.25 15.75 62.70
CA LEU A 267 18.74 16.59 61.60
C LEU A 267 20.22 16.34 61.30
N THR A 268 21.08 16.19 62.31
CA THR A 268 22.49 15.84 62.08
C THR A 268 22.67 14.40 61.58
N ARG A 269 21.88 13.44 62.08
CA ARG A 269 21.88 12.05 61.57
C ARG A 269 21.31 11.97 60.15
N ARG A 270 20.21 12.67 59.84
CA ARG A 270 19.67 12.82 58.47
C ARG A 270 20.70 13.45 57.54
N LYS A 271 21.46 14.47 58.00
CA LYS A 271 22.56 15.05 57.21
C LYS A 271 23.60 13.97 56.87
N ILE A 272 24.05 13.21 57.85
CA ILE A 272 25.00 12.10 57.68
C ILE A 272 24.42 10.97 56.79
N GLU A 273 23.12 10.70 56.88
CA GLU A 273 22.43 9.74 56.00
C GLU A 273 22.28 10.27 54.57
N THR A 274 22.04 11.57 54.37
CA THR A 274 22.09 12.19 53.04
C THR A 274 23.51 12.29 52.48
N GLU A 275 24.53 12.47 53.33
CA GLU A 275 25.93 12.41 52.88
C GLU A 275 26.35 10.97 52.54
N LYS A 276 25.86 9.96 53.28
CA LYS A 276 26.00 8.54 52.88
C LYS A 276 25.26 8.24 51.58
N LYS A 277 24.03 8.75 51.39
CA LYS A 277 23.29 8.61 50.13
C LYS A 277 23.98 9.35 48.99
N ASN A 278 24.57 10.51 49.23
CA ASN A 278 25.40 11.21 48.23
C ASN A 278 26.67 10.42 47.92
N VAL A 279 27.32 9.77 48.89
CA VAL A 279 28.46 8.87 48.63
C VAL A 279 28.04 7.63 47.83
N VAL A 280 26.84 7.09 48.05
CA VAL A 280 26.28 6.00 47.24
C VAL A 280 25.93 6.50 45.83
N LEU A 281 25.27 7.65 45.68
CA LEU A 281 24.98 8.27 44.38
C LEU A 281 26.27 8.68 43.65
N GLU A 282 27.31 9.11 44.35
CA GLU A 282 28.65 9.31 43.79
C GLU A 282 29.30 8.00 43.36
N PHE A 283 29.03 6.89 44.04
CA PHE A 283 29.50 5.57 43.65
C PHE A 283 28.76 5.07 42.41
N GLU A 284 27.43 5.17 42.39
CA GLU A 284 26.58 4.91 41.20
C GLU A 284 26.99 5.81 40.02
N LEU A 285 27.28 7.10 40.24
CA LEU A 285 27.81 8.00 39.20
C LEU A 285 29.23 7.63 38.76
N LYS A 286 30.07 7.06 39.63
CA LYS A 286 31.39 6.51 39.26
C LYS A 286 31.24 5.20 38.47
N GLU A 287 30.33 4.31 38.86
CA GLU A 287 30.01 3.09 38.11
C GLU A 287 29.39 3.41 36.75
N LEU A 288 28.48 4.37 36.67
CA LEU A 288 27.92 4.89 35.42
C LEU A 288 29.00 5.56 34.57
N SER A 289 29.87 6.39 35.15
CA SER A 289 31.02 7.00 34.45
C SER A 289 31.99 5.94 33.92
N ASP A 290 32.26 4.88 34.68
CA ASP A 290 33.12 3.78 34.26
C ASP A 290 32.42 2.85 33.27
N SER A 291 31.08 2.74 33.30
CA SER A 291 30.29 2.08 32.25
C SER A 291 30.33 2.88 30.94
N LEU A 292 30.29 4.23 31.03
CA LEU A 292 30.47 5.14 29.91
C LEU A 292 31.86 4.99 29.33
N LYS A 293 32.93 5.05 30.13
CA LYS A 293 34.31 4.78 29.65
C LYS A 293 34.45 3.38 29.03
N LYS A 294 33.79 2.36 29.59
CA LYS A 294 33.76 1.00 29.00
C LYS A 294 32.98 0.96 27.67
N LEU A 295 32.01 1.84 27.45
CA LEU A 295 31.30 2.00 26.17
C LEU A 295 32.10 2.84 25.18
N GLU A 296 32.71 3.94 25.60
CA GLU A 296 33.62 4.79 24.80
C GLU A 296 34.82 3.97 24.31
N ASN A 297 35.46 3.19 25.19
CA ASN A 297 36.55 2.28 24.80
C ASN A 297 36.08 1.18 23.83
N LYS A 298 34.85 0.67 23.96
CA LYS A 298 34.27 -0.26 22.97
C LYS A 298 34.00 0.42 21.63
N VAL A 299 33.55 1.68 21.64
CA VAL A 299 33.33 2.47 20.42
C VAL A 299 34.66 2.81 19.73
N SER A 300 35.72 3.10 20.49
CA SER A 300 37.08 3.25 19.94
C SER A 300 37.57 1.95 19.31
N ALA A 301 37.49 0.82 20.03
CA ALA A 301 37.88 -0.49 19.51
C ALA A 301 37.10 -0.87 18.24
N LEU A 302 35.78 -0.63 18.20
CA LEU A 302 34.96 -0.86 17.00
C LEU A 302 35.29 0.10 15.84
N ALA A 303 35.78 1.31 16.13
CA ALA A 303 36.27 2.24 15.10
C ALA A 303 37.67 1.83 14.58
N GLU A 304 38.52 1.29 15.44
CA GLU A 304 39.82 0.71 15.07
C GLU A 304 39.63 -0.56 14.23
N GLU A 305 38.73 -1.48 14.62
CA GLU A 305 38.31 -2.65 13.83
C GLU A 305 37.70 -2.24 12.48
N ARG A 306 36.90 -1.16 12.43
CA ARG A 306 36.41 -0.59 11.17
C ARG A 306 37.56 -0.13 10.27
N ASP A 307 38.54 0.56 10.82
CA ASP A 307 39.64 1.12 10.03
C ASP A 307 40.62 0.04 9.57
N ASP A 308 40.85 -1.01 10.36
CA ASP A 308 41.63 -2.17 9.92
C ASP A 308 40.88 -3.01 8.88
N THR A 309 39.55 -3.18 9.00
CA THR A 309 38.76 -3.84 7.94
C THR A 309 38.68 -3.01 6.66
N ILE A 310 38.70 -1.67 6.73
CA ILE A 310 38.86 -0.78 5.56
C ILE A 310 40.24 -1.00 4.91
N LYS A 311 41.33 -0.96 5.69
CA LYS A 311 42.70 -1.23 5.19
C LYS A 311 42.81 -2.62 4.55
N GLU A 312 42.18 -3.64 5.13
CA GLU A 312 42.11 -4.97 4.51
C GLU A 312 41.37 -4.97 3.17
N VAL A 313 40.24 -4.26 3.05
CA VAL A 313 39.48 -4.15 1.80
C VAL A 313 40.28 -3.41 0.73
N GLU A 314 41.03 -2.37 1.09
CA GLU A 314 41.92 -1.64 0.18
C GLU A 314 43.14 -2.47 -0.24
N GLY A 315 43.73 -3.24 0.68
CA GLY A 315 44.75 -4.24 0.38
C GLY A 315 44.25 -5.33 -0.58
N LYS A 316 43.02 -5.81 -0.38
CA LYS A 316 42.38 -6.80 -1.28
C LYS A 316 42.03 -6.22 -2.65
N ARG A 317 41.63 -4.94 -2.73
CA ARG A 317 41.41 -4.21 -3.99
C ARG A 317 42.71 -4.02 -4.78
N THR A 318 43.77 -3.51 -4.16
CA THR A 318 45.06 -3.31 -4.82
C THR A 318 45.67 -4.63 -5.28
N LEU A 319 45.56 -5.71 -4.50
CA LEU A 319 45.93 -7.07 -4.93
C LEU A 319 45.13 -7.54 -6.14
N LEU A 320 43.81 -7.29 -6.16
CA LEU A 320 42.93 -7.64 -7.29
C LEU A 320 43.35 -6.90 -8.57
N GLU A 321 43.58 -5.58 -8.51
CA GLU A 321 44.05 -4.82 -9.68
C GLU A 321 45.41 -5.33 -10.20
N VAL A 322 46.32 -5.73 -9.30
CA VAL A 322 47.60 -6.34 -9.68
C VAL A 322 47.36 -7.68 -10.40
N LYS A 323 46.42 -8.51 -9.93
CA LYS A 323 46.07 -9.77 -10.60
C LYS A 323 45.34 -9.58 -11.93
N GLU A 324 44.54 -8.52 -12.08
CA GLU A 324 43.96 -8.14 -13.38
C GLU A 324 45.03 -7.66 -14.36
N ARG A 325 46.03 -6.88 -13.90
CA ARG A 325 47.19 -6.46 -14.70
C ARG A 325 48.05 -7.66 -15.12
N GLU A 326 48.34 -8.60 -14.21
CA GLU A 326 49.02 -9.86 -14.52
C GLU A 326 48.23 -10.69 -15.55
N TYR A 327 46.91 -10.85 -15.37
CA TYR A 327 46.06 -11.58 -16.31
C TYR A 327 46.04 -10.93 -17.70
N GLY A 328 45.96 -9.59 -17.77
CA GLY A 328 46.08 -8.83 -19.02
C GLY A 328 47.44 -8.95 -19.71
N GLN A 329 48.53 -9.16 -18.95
CA GLN A 329 49.85 -9.48 -19.51
C GLN A 329 49.90 -10.93 -20.03
N LEU A 330 49.36 -11.89 -19.28
CA LEU A 330 49.29 -13.30 -19.67
C LEU A 330 48.43 -13.51 -20.92
N LEU A 331 47.32 -12.77 -21.09
CA LEU A 331 46.53 -12.79 -22.31
C LEU A 331 47.33 -12.31 -23.53
N LYS A 332 48.06 -11.19 -23.42
CA LYS A 332 48.90 -10.67 -24.51
C LYS A 332 50.04 -11.62 -24.87
N LEU A 333 50.65 -12.27 -23.88
CA LEU A 333 51.65 -13.32 -24.12
C LEU A 333 51.02 -14.53 -24.82
N LEU A 334 49.81 -14.93 -24.45
CA LEU A 334 49.08 -16.03 -25.09
C LEU A 334 48.69 -15.70 -26.54
N GLU A 335 48.28 -14.47 -26.82
CA GLU A 335 48.03 -13.97 -28.18
C GLU A 335 49.32 -14.01 -29.03
N LEU A 336 50.41 -13.45 -28.52
CA LEU A 336 51.72 -13.47 -29.19
C LEU A 336 52.27 -14.89 -29.39
N THR A 337 52.00 -15.84 -28.48
CA THR A 337 52.36 -17.26 -28.72
C THR A 337 51.55 -17.90 -29.85
N LYS A 338 50.28 -17.53 -30.05
CA LYS A 338 49.48 -18.01 -31.18
C LYS A 338 49.96 -17.42 -32.51
N GLU A 339 50.37 -16.15 -32.53
CA GLU A 339 50.97 -15.52 -33.71
C GLU A 339 52.31 -16.18 -34.09
N ASN A 340 53.14 -16.51 -33.09
CA ASN A 340 54.37 -17.27 -33.28
C ASN A 340 54.11 -18.71 -33.75
N GLU A 341 53.09 -19.39 -33.22
CA GLU A 341 52.70 -20.73 -33.69
C GLU A 341 52.19 -20.69 -35.14
N ALA A 342 51.32 -19.73 -35.48
CA ALA A 342 50.82 -19.54 -36.84
C ALA A 342 51.97 -19.23 -37.83
N SER A 343 52.94 -18.40 -37.42
CA SER A 343 54.15 -18.12 -38.20
C SER A 343 55.00 -19.38 -38.39
N SER A 344 55.22 -20.15 -37.32
CA SER A 344 55.96 -21.42 -37.37
C SER A 344 55.28 -22.47 -38.28
N LEU A 345 53.94 -22.49 -38.31
CA LEU A 345 53.16 -23.35 -39.20
C LEU A 345 53.24 -22.90 -40.66
N ALA A 346 53.29 -21.58 -40.93
CA ALA A 346 53.50 -21.03 -42.27
C ALA A 346 54.93 -21.34 -42.78
N GLU A 347 55.96 -21.15 -41.94
CA GLU A 347 57.34 -21.55 -42.23
C GLU A 347 57.45 -23.05 -42.53
N ARG A 348 56.80 -23.90 -41.71
CA ARG A 348 56.75 -25.35 -42.00
C ARG A 348 56.09 -25.65 -43.34
N GLY A 349 55.02 -24.93 -43.70
CA GLY A 349 54.37 -25.06 -45.01
C GLY A 349 55.30 -24.71 -46.18
N ILE A 350 56.11 -23.65 -46.03
CA ILE A 350 57.15 -23.26 -47.00
C ILE A 350 58.24 -24.34 -47.08
N LEU A 351 58.70 -24.87 -45.94
CA LEU A 351 59.69 -25.94 -45.88
C LEU A 351 59.18 -27.25 -46.49
N ASP A 352 57.90 -27.61 -46.30
CA ASP A 352 57.26 -28.77 -46.93
C ASP A 352 57.17 -28.61 -48.46
N ILE A 353 56.91 -27.40 -48.97
CA ILE A 353 56.93 -27.10 -50.41
C ILE A 353 58.36 -27.21 -50.95
N ASN A 354 59.35 -26.63 -50.27
CA ASN A 354 60.75 -26.70 -50.66
C ASN A 354 61.27 -28.15 -50.65
N LEU A 355 60.90 -28.95 -49.64
CA LEU A 355 61.23 -30.37 -49.57
C LEU A 355 60.62 -31.16 -50.73
N ARG A 356 59.36 -30.88 -51.11
CA ARG A 356 58.74 -31.49 -52.29
C ARG A 356 59.49 -31.12 -53.58
N ASN A 357 59.89 -29.86 -53.74
CA ASN A 357 60.68 -29.41 -54.89
C ASN A 357 62.03 -30.16 -54.94
N CYS A 358 62.79 -30.19 -53.85
CA CYS A 358 64.06 -30.93 -53.79
C CYS A 358 63.90 -32.45 -54.00
N LEU A 359 62.75 -33.03 -53.66
CA LEU A 359 62.43 -34.44 -53.97
C LEU A 359 62.12 -34.65 -55.46
N MET A 360 61.41 -33.72 -56.11
CA MET A 360 61.24 -33.73 -57.58
C MET A 360 62.60 -33.55 -58.28
N ASP A 361 63.42 -32.60 -57.86
CA ASP A 361 64.75 -32.36 -58.43
C ASP A 361 65.64 -33.59 -58.29
N LYS A 362 65.65 -34.23 -57.12
CA LYS A 362 66.35 -35.51 -56.89
C LYS A 362 65.86 -36.60 -57.85
N GLN A 363 64.55 -36.67 -58.14
CA GLN A 363 64.00 -37.63 -59.09
C GLN A 363 64.39 -37.28 -60.53
N ASN A 364 64.36 -36.00 -60.92
CA ASN A 364 64.82 -35.50 -62.21
C ASN A 364 66.30 -35.86 -62.44
N TYR A 365 67.18 -35.56 -61.49
CA TYR A 365 68.60 -35.91 -61.55
C TYR A 365 68.84 -37.43 -61.56
N HIS A 366 68.02 -38.22 -60.85
CA HIS A 366 68.09 -39.69 -60.91
C HIS A 366 67.71 -40.21 -62.31
N ASP A 367 66.68 -39.65 -62.93
CA ASP A 367 66.25 -40.04 -64.28
C ASP A 367 67.22 -39.57 -65.36
N GLU A 368 67.82 -38.39 -65.20
CA GLU A 368 68.93 -37.91 -66.05
C GLU A 368 70.17 -38.80 -65.92
N LEU A 369 70.62 -39.12 -64.71
CA LEU A 369 71.71 -40.06 -64.47
C LEU A 369 71.39 -41.44 -65.08
N SER A 370 70.14 -41.89 -64.94
CA SER A 370 69.66 -43.13 -65.55
C SER A 370 69.59 -43.07 -67.08
N ARG A 371 69.41 -41.89 -67.70
CA ARG A 371 69.55 -41.69 -69.16
C ARG A 371 71.04 -41.70 -69.56
N LYS A 372 71.90 -40.96 -68.86
CA LYS A 372 73.34 -40.85 -69.11
C LYS A 372 74.07 -42.19 -68.95
N GLN A 373 73.69 -43.01 -67.96
CA GLN A 373 74.21 -44.37 -67.81
C GLN A 373 73.80 -45.27 -68.99
N ARG A 374 72.55 -45.17 -69.47
CA ARG A 374 72.09 -45.91 -70.68
C ARG A 374 72.78 -45.42 -71.96
N GLU A 375 73.13 -44.14 -72.07
CA GLU A 375 73.95 -43.59 -73.16
C GLU A 375 75.37 -44.16 -73.10
N LYS A 376 76.07 -44.01 -71.96
CA LYS A 376 77.39 -44.61 -71.71
C LYS A 376 77.43 -46.11 -72.00
N GLU A 377 76.38 -46.86 -71.68
CA GLU A 377 76.28 -48.29 -72.00
C GLU A 377 76.06 -48.59 -73.49
N ARG A 378 75.46 -47.70 -74.28
CA ARG A 378 75.45 -47.80 -75.75
C ARG A 378 76.85 -47.51 -76.28
N ASP A 379 77.48 -46.44 -75.80
CA ASP A 379 78.79 -45.99 -76.30
C ASP A 379 79.90 -46.98 -75.96
N PHE A 380 79.89 -47.59 -74.76
CA PHE A 380 80.80 -48.68 -74.40
C PHE A 380 80.58 -49.96 -75.23
N ARG A 381 79.33 -50.24 -75.66
CA ARG A 381 79.05 -51.34 -76.61
C ARG A 381 79.51 -51.00 -78.03
N ASN A 382 79.47 -49.74 -78.43
CA ASN A 382 79.99 -49.28 -79.72
C ASN A 382 81.53 -49.31 -79.72
N LEU A 383 82.16 -48.79 -78.66
CA LEU A 383 83.61 -48.84 -78.45
C LEU A 383 84.14 -50.28 -78.50
N LYS A 384 83.48 -51.23 -77.82
CA LYS A 384 83.85 -52.66 -77.89
C LYS A 384 83.71 -53.28 -79.29
N LYS A 385 82.78 -52.80 -80.12
CA LYS A 385 82.70 -53.22 -81.54
C LYS A 385 83.87 -52.66 -82.34
N THR A 386 84.24 -51.39 -82.14
CA THR A 386 85.39 -50.78 -82.82
C THR A 386 86.73 -51.33 -82.34
N GLU A 387 86.88 -51.67 -81.06
CA GLU A 387 88.04 -52.39 -80.52
C GLU A 387 88.17 -53.79 -81.14
N LEU A 388 87.05 -54.52 -81.29
CA LEU A 388 87.05 -55.84 -81.94
C LEU A 388 87.42 -55.73 -83.44
N LEU A 389 86.87 -54.75 -84.15
CA LEU A 389 87.21 -54.47 -85.55
C LEU A 389 88.69 -54.09 -85.72
N LEU A 390 89.22 -53.25 -84.84
CA LEU A 390 90.63 -52.88 -84.80
C LEU A 390 91.53 -54.09 -84.49
N LYS A 391 91.10 -54.98 -83.59
CA LYS A 391 91.86 -56.21 -83.35
C LYS A 391 91.86 -57.10 -84.60
N VAL A 392 90.73 -57.29 -85.27
CA VAL A 392 90.65 -58.11 -86.50
C VAL A 392 91.54 -57.53 -87.61
N SER A 393 91.63 -56.20 -87.77
CA SER A 393 92.53 -55.60 -88.75
C SER A 393 94.01 -55.67 -88.36
N LEU A 394 94.34 -55.60 -87.06
CA LEU A 394 95.71 -55.84 -86.55
C LEU A 394 96.14 -57.31 -86.70
N ASP A 395 95.26 -58.26 -86.38
CA ASP A 395 95.49 -59.70 -86.56
C ASP A 395 95.72 -60.00 -88.07
N ALA A 396 94.92 -59.40 -88.97
CA ALA A 396 95.12 -59.50 -90.42
C ALA A 396 96.43 -58.87 -90.92
N LEU A 397 96.83 -57.71 -90.37
CA LEU A 397 98.12 -57.08 -90.67
C LEU A 397 99.29 -57.98 -90.26
N SER A 398 99.20 -58.64 -89.10
CA SER A 398 100.24 -59.57 -88.64
C SER A 398 100.40 -60.78 -89.56
N GLN A 399 99.30 -61.29 -90.13
CA GLN A 399 99.33 -62.39 -91.10
C GLN A 399 99.98 -61.98 -92.42
N ALA A 400 99.70 -60.76 -92.90
CA ALA A 400 100.37 -60.20 -94.08
C ALA A 400 101.89 -60.00 -93.86
N GLN A 401 102.28 -59.54 -92.66
CA GLN A 401 103.71 -59.40 -92.29
C GLN A 401 104.42 -60.76 -92.21
N ALA A 402 103.79 -61.78 -91.63
CA ALA A 402 104.35 -63.13 -91.53
C ALA A 402 104.53 -63.80 -92.91
N LEU A 403 103.60 -63.60 -93.84
CA LEU A 403 103.75 -64.06 -95.23
C LEU A 403 104.93 -63.39 -95.93
N ASN A 404 105.12 -62.08 -95.72
CA ASN A 404 106.23 -61.34 -96.31
C ASN A 404 107.60 -61.79 -95.76
N GLN A 405 107.69 -62.07 -94.45
CA GLN A 405 108.91 -62.65 -93.84
C GLN A 405 109.22 -64.05 -94.37
N ARG A 406 108.20 -64.87 -94.62
CA ARG A 406 108.39 -66.21 -95.21
C ARG A 406 108.96 -66.13 -96.64
N LEU A 407 108.43 -65.24 -97.48
CA LEU A 407 108.90 -65.07 -98.86
C LEU A 407 110.37 -64.62 -98.93
N LEU A 408 110.84 -63.80 -97.99
CA LEU A 408 112.26 -63.43 -97.87
C LEU A 408 113.15 -64.65 -97.59
N LEU A 409 112.77 -65.50 -96.63
CA LEU A 409 113.55 -66.71 -96.29
C LEU A 409 113.52 -67.76 -97.41
N GLU A 410 112.45 -67.83 -98.21
CA GLU A 410 112.39 -68.70 -99.40
C GLU A 410 113.28 -68.20 -100.55
N MET A 411 113.79 -66.96 -100.52
CA MET A 411 114.77 -66.44 -101.48
C MET A 411 116.24 -66.75 -101.10
N GLU A 412 116.55 -67.02 -99.83
CA GLU A 412 117.93 -67.19 -99.33
C GLU A 412 118.47 -68.63 -99.45
N ALA A 413 117.64 -69.60 -99.87
CA ALA A 413 117.89 -71.03 -99.67
C ALA A 413 118.33 -71.83 -100.92
N ILE A 414 119.07 -71.24 -101.87
CA ILE A 414 119.53 -71.91 -103.10
C ILE A 414 121.08 -71.99 -103.16
N PRO A 415 121.70 -73.18 -102.99
CA PRO A 415 123.16 -73.32 -102.84
C PRO A 415 123.92 -73.69 -104.14
N LYS A 416 125.20 -73.30 -104.22
CA LYS A 416 126.23 -73.85 -105.14
C LYS A 416 127.65 -73.68 -104.57
N GLU A 417 128.45 -74.74 -104.58
CA GLU A 417 129.93 -74.72 -104.56
C GLU A 417 130.46 -75.99 -105.25
N ASP A 418 131.68 -75.94 -105.81
CA ASP A 418 132.44 -77.10 -106.28
C ASP A 418 133.94 -76.76 -106.49
N LEU A 419 134.85 -77.75 -106.37
CA LEU A 419 136.26 -77.80 -106.89
C LEU A 419 137.31 -76.76 -106.34
N LEU A 420 138.57 -77.05 -105.92
CA LEU A 420 139.61 -77.99 -106.44
C LEU A 420 140.98 -77.90 -105.68
N LEU A 421 141.95 -78.74 -106.12
CA LEU A 421 143.44 -78.59 -106.14
C LEU A 421 144.33 -78.81 -104.87
N PRO A 422 145.24 -79.82 -104.90
CA PRO A 422 146.36 -80.01 -103.95
C PRO A 422 147.77 -79.94 -104.60
N GLU A 423 148.83 -79.55 -103.86
CA GLU A 423 150.23 -79.77 -104.33
C GLU A 423 151.33 -80.04 -103.26
N GLN A 424 151.03 -80.03 -101.95
CA GLN A 424 152.05 -80.34 -100.93
C GLN A 424 152.03 -81.79 -100.42
N ARG A 425 153.13 -82.53 -100.73
CA ARG A 425 153.74 -83.71 -100.07
C ARG A 425 154.04 -84.89 -101.02
N LYS A 426 155.01 -84.72 -101.90
CA LYS A 426 155.60 -85.80 -102.75
C LYS A 426 156.91 -86.42 -102.18
N GLU A 427 157.28 -86.09 -100.94
CA GLU A 427 158.62 -86.44 -100.39
C GLU A 427 158.67 -87.78 -99.64
N LEU A 428 157.56 -88.24 -99.05
CA LEU A 428 157.51 -89.47 -98.22
C LEU A 428 157.30 -90.77 -99.04
N HIS A 429 158.15 -91.02 -100.04
CA HIS A 429 158.07 -92.26 -100.82
C HIS A 429 159.40 -92.75 -101.45
N LYS A 430 160.53 -92.72 -100.71
CA LYS A 430 161.84 -93.17 -101.25
C LYS A 430 162.68 -94.16 -100.43
N GLU A 431 162.30 -94.54 -99.20
CA GLU A 431 163.21 -95.32 -98.32
C GLU A 431 162.84 -96.79 -98.06
N VAL A 432 161.63 -97.26 -98.39
CA VAL A 432 161.12 -98.56 -97.87
C VAL A 432 161.11 -99.70 -98.92
N ASP A 433 161.28 -99.42 -100.21
CA ASP A 433 161.14 -100.45 -101.28
C ASP A 433 162.37 -101.36 -101.50
N LEU A 434 163.40 -101.23 -100.64
CA LEU A 434 164.65 -102.00 -100.71
C LEU A 434 164.54 -103.41 -100.08
N ALA A 435 163.60 -103.64 -99.16
CA ALA A 435 163.51 -104.85 -98.35
C ALA A 435 162.59 -105.96 -98.93
N LYS A 436 162.69 -106.26 -100.24
CA LYS A 436 161.59 -106.92 -100.99
C LYS A 436 161.89 -108.25 -101.70
N ARG A 437 163.10 -108.84 -101.64
CA ARG A 437 163.54 -109.84 -102.67
C ARG A 437 164.29 -111.12 -102.24
N ASN A 438 164.60 -111.38 -100.97
CA ASN A 438 165.61 -112.39 -100.58
C ASN A 438 165.14 -113.83 -100.26
N LEU A 439 163.92 -114.26 -100.59
CA LEU A 439 163.45 -115.62 -100.22
C LEU A 439 162.59 -116.33 -101.28
N ALA A 440 163.10 -116.38 -102.51
CA ALA A 440 162.48 -117.11 -103.63
C ALA A 440 163.49 -117.94 -104.44
N GLN A 441 164.32 -118.76 -103.78
CA GLN A 441 165.17 -119.76 -104.45
C GLN A 441 165.64 -120.90 -103.52
N GLN A 442 165.17 -122.13 -103.77
CA GLN A 442 165.89 -123.44 -103.78
C GLN A 442 164.96 -124.64 -103.47
N ARG A 443 165.37 -125.85 -103.88
CA ARG A 443 164.62 -127.13 -103.86
C ARG A 443 165.60 -128.32 -103.82
N SER A 444 165.07 -129.56 -103.71
CA SER A 444 165.72 -130.89 -103.82
C SER A 444 166.47 -131.36 -102.55
N LEU A 445 166.56 -132.66 -102.21
CA LEU A 445 165.97 -133.91 -102.75
C LEU A 445 165.90 -134.98 -101.63
N SER A 446 165.38 -136.20 -101.89
CA SER A 446 165.28 -137.32 -100.91
C SER A 446 166.09 -138.56 -101.33
N GLU A 447 166.46 -139.39 -100.34
CA GLU A 447 166.58 -140.86 -100.51
C GLU A 447 166.68 -141.66 -99.18
N ALA A 448 166.98 -141.02 -98.04
CA ALA A 448 167.28 -141.71 -96.77
C ALA A 448 166.07 -142.26 -95.97
N GLU A 449 164.84 -141.97 -96.40
CA GLU A 449 163.64 -142.03 -95.54
C GLU A 449 163.17 -143.46 -95.20
N ALA A 450 163.51 -144.46 -96.03
CA ALA A 450 162.94 -145.81 -95.96
C ALA A 450 163.26 -146.62 -94.69
N LYS A 451 164.23 -146.21 -93.86
CA LYS A 451 164.67 -146.97 -92.66
C LYS A 451 164.19 -146.40 -91.31
N LEU A 452 163.51 -145.25 -91.30
CA LEU A 452 163.05 -144.61 -90.05
C LEU A 452 161.64 -145.07 -89.63
N VAL A 453 160.84 -145.52 -90.60
CA VAL A 453 159.38 -145.73 -90.45
C VAL A 453 159.01 -146.79 -89.41
N GLU A 454 159.74 -147.90 -89.32
CA GLU A 454 159.41 -149.03 -88.43
C GLU A 454 159.52 -148.67 -86.93
N GLN A 455 160.25 -147.62 -86.55
CA GLN A 455 160.37 -147.21 -85.15
C GLN A 455 159.25 -146.25 -84.70
N GLN A 456 158.74 -145.40 -85.58
CA GLN A 456 157.78 -144.34 -85.20
C GLN A 456 156.38 -144.88 -84.84
N ILE A 457 155.97 -145.99 -85.47
CA ILE A 457 154.65 -146.64 -85.25
C ILE A 457 154.44 -147.09 -83.79
N ALA A 458 155.53 -147.37 -83.06
CA ALA A 458 155.47 -147.78 -81.65
C ALA A 458 155.14 -146.63 -80.68
N GLU A 459 155.49 -145.39 -81.01
CA GLU A 459 155.30 -144.23 -80.12
C GLU A 459 153.91 -143.61 -80.27
N GLU A 460 153.39 -143.55 -81.50
CA GLU A 460 152.06 -142.98 -81.82
C GLU A 460 150.92 -143.63 -81.01
N ASN A 461 151.02 -144.96 -80.79
CA ASN A 461 150.05 -145.74 -80.03
C ASN A 461 149.96 -145.39 -78.52
N LYS A 462 150.93 -144.66 -77.95
CA LYS A 462 150.80 -144.10 -76.58
C LYS A 462 149.99 -142.81 -76.57
N LEU A 463 150.30 -141.88 -77.48
CA LEU A 463 149.76 -140.52 -77.52
C LEU A 463 148.23 -140.49 -77.70
N LEU A 464 147.68 -141.47 -78.42
CA LEU A 464 146.22 -141.60 -78.63
C LEU A 464 145.44 -141.75 -77.31
N LYS A 465 145.94 -142.49 -76.33
CA LYS A 465 145.23 -142.72 -75.05
C LYS A 465 145.18 -141.46 -74.18
N GLU A 466 146.23 -140.65 -74.22
CA GLU A 466 146.27 -139.37 -73.51
C GLU A 466 145.25 -138.40 -74.12
N GLN A 467 145.09 -138.40 -75.45
CA GLN A 467 144.12 -137.56 -76.14
C GLN A 467 142.66 -137.85 -75.72
N GLU A 468 142.29 -139.10 -75.46
CA GLU A 468 140.93 -139.47 -75.05
C GLU A 468 140.56 -138.85 -73.69
N THR A 469 141.45 -138.94 -72.69
CA THR A 469 141.21 -138.38 -71.34
C THR A 469 140.94 -136.88 -71.36
N MET A 470 141.62 -136.14 -72.24
CA MET A 470 141.46 -134.68 -72.37
C MET A 470 140.11 -134.28 -72.99
N ARG A 471 139.47 -135.17 -73.78
CA ARG A 471 138.13 -134.92 -74.33
C ARG A 471 137.04 -134.99 -73.26
N GLU A 472 137.15 -135.89 -72.29
CA GLU A 472 136.20 -135.99 -71.17
C GLU A 472 136.24 -134.75 -70.27
N VAL A 473 137.44 -134.22 -69.99
CA VAL A 473 137.61 -132.98 -69.21
C VAL A 473 136.92 -131.79 -69.90
N LEU A 474 137.10 -131.64 -71.22
CA LEU A 474 136.45 -130.58 -72.00
C LEU A 474 134.91 -130.72 -72.03
N PHE A 475 134.38 -131.94 -72.16
CA PHE A 475 132.95 -132.20 -72.11
C PHE A 475 132.34 -131.81 -70.75
N ASN A 476 133.00 -132.19 -69.66
CA ASN A 476 132.58 -131.82 -68.31
C ASN A 476 132.63 -130.30 -68.08
N LEU A 477 133.65 -129.61 -68.62
CA LEU A 477 133.74 -128.15 -68.56
C LEU A 477 132.57 -127.46 -69.29
N GLY A 478 132.23 -127.94 -70.50
CA GLY A 478 131.11 -127.42 -71.30
C GLY A 478 129.74 -127.61 -70.63
N ARG A 479 129.52 -128.75 -69.96
CA ARG A 479 128.32 -128.99 -69.14
C ARG A 479 128.23 -128.01 -67.97
N MET A 480 129.35 -127.64 -67.35
CA MET A 480 129.36 -126.68 -66.24
C MET A 480 129.09 -125.24 -66.69
N THR A 481 129.57 -124.81 -67.87
CA THR A 481 129.21 -123.50 -68.43
C THR A 481 127.75 -123.42 -68.84
N GLN A 482 127.18 -124.48 -69.42
CA GLN A 482 125.74 -124.60 -69.73
C GLN A 482 124.88 -124.32 -68.48
N ILE A 483 125.10 -125.05 -67.38
CA ILE A 483 124.37 -124.89 -66.12
C ILE A 483 124.52 -123.47 -65.55
N LYS A 484 125.69 -122.85 -65.66
CA LYS A 484 125.93 -121.48 -65.19
C LYS A 484 125.35 -120.38 -66.10
N MET A 485 125.03 -120.68 -67.36
CA MET A 485 124.21 -119.80 -68.20
C MET A 485 122.73 -119.88 -67.82
N GLU A 486 122.20 -121.09 -67.63
CA GLU A 486 120.81 -121.32 -67.22
C GLU A 486 120.51 -120.72 -65.84
N GLU A 487 121.42 -120.87 -64.86
CA GLU A 487 121.32 -120.19 -63.56
C GLU A 487 121.23 -118.66 -63.70
N LYS A 488 122.02 -118.05 -64.59
CA LYS A 488 122.02 -116.59 -64.81
C LYS A 488 120.70 -116.14 -65.44
N GLU A 489 120.22 -116.86 -66.45
CA GLU A 489 118.98 -116.51 -67.14
C GLU A 489 117.76 -116.65 -66.22
N GLN A 490 117.71 -117.70 -65.40
CA GLN A 490 116.64 -117.87 -64.39
C GLN A 490 116.67 -116.74 -63.34
N LYS A 491 117.85 -116.42 -62.80
CA LYS A 491 118.02 -115.29 -61.85
C LYS A 491 117.61 -113.95 -62.48
N ALA A 492 117.90 -113.73 -63.77
CA ALA A 492 117.44 -112.55 -64.50
C ALA A 492 115.91 -112.51 -64.69
N LYS A 493 115.28 -113.64 -65.04
CA LYS A 493 113.81 -113.77 -65.17
C LYS A 493 113.10 -113.47 -63.84
N ASP A 494 113.61 -113.99 -62.73
CA ASP A 494 113.00 -113.79 -61.41
C ASP A 494 113.30 -112.40 -60.82
N PHE A 495 114.45 -111.80 -61.14
CA PHE A 495 114.69 -110.36 -60.91
C PHE A 495 113.66 -109.51 -61.67
N LEU A 496 113.44 -109.76 -62.96
CA LEU A 496 112.47 -109.01 -63.77
C LEU A 496 111.02 -109.20 -63.27
N LYS A 497 110.61 -110.40 -62.85
CA LYS A 497 109.31 -110.61 -62.19
C LYS A 497 109.19 -109.78 -60.90
N SER A 498 110.24 -109.78 -60.08
CA SER A 498 110.27 -109.04 -58.81
C SER A 498 110.24 -107.53 -59.03
N GLN A 499 110.99 -107.04 -60.02
CA GLN A 499 111.03 -105.63 -60.42
C GLN A 499 109.66 -105.16 -60.97
N ARG A 500 108.98 -105.98 -61.78
CA ARG A 500 107.60 -105.70 -62.24
C ARG A 500 106.64 -105.58 -61.06
N ARG A 501 106.60 -106.58 -60.17
CA ARG A 501 105.79 -106.55 -58.93
C ARG A 501 106.07 -105.31 -58.08
N TYR A 502 107.34 -104.95 -57.88
CA TYR A 502 107.73 -103.74 -57.14
C TYR A 502 107.23 -102.46 -57.81
N CYS A 503 107.37 -102.33 -59.13
CA CYS A 503 106.84 -101.21 -59.91
C CYS A 503 105.30 -101.11 -59.82
N ASP A 504 104.59 -102.22 -59.81
CA ASP A 504 103.12 -102.25 -59.71
C ASP A 504 102.64 -101.91 -58.29
N ILE A 505 103.29 -102.44 -57.25
CA ILE A 505 103.06 -102.03 -55.85
C ILE A 505 103.34 -100.52 -55.67
N ILE A 506 104.34 -99.95 -56.36
CA ILE A 506 104.55 -98.49 -56.37
C ILE A 506 103.38 -97.73 -57.03
N LYS A 507 102.78 -98.25 -58.11
CA LYS A 507 101.59 -97.65 -58.75
C LYS A 507 100.40 -97.69 -57.79
N GLU A 508 100.17 -98.80 -57.09
CA GLU A 508 99.11 -98.94 -56.09
C GLU A 508 99.33 -98.03 -54.88
N ILE A 509 100.56 -97.94 -54.35
CA ILE A 509 100.89 -97.00 -53.27
C ILE A 509 100.67 -95.55 -53.74
N LYS A 510 100.92 -95.22 -55.01
CA LYS A 510 100.62 -93.90 -55.59
C LYS A 510 99.11 -93.66 -55.72
N SER A 511 98.32 -94.63 -56.21
CA SER A 511 96.86 -94.50 -56.32
C SER A 511 96.18 -94.41 -54.96
N LYS A 512 96.55 -95.25 -53.99
CA LYS A 512 96.05 -95.16 -52.61
C LYS A 512 96.47 -93.87 -51.90
N LYS A 513 97.67 -93.32 -52.17
CA LYS A 513 98.05 -91.98 -51.71
C LYS A 513 97.21 -90.85 -52.34
N LEU A 514 96.69 -91.04 -53.56
CA LEU A 514 95.74 -90.10 -54.19
C LEU A 514 94.33 -90.26 -53.61
N GLU A 515 93.82 -91.48 -53.42
CA GLU A 515 92.53 -91.74 -52.73
C GLU A 515 92.52 -91.13 -51.33
N ILE A 516 93.55 -91.40 -50.51
CA ILE A 516 93.69 -90.81 -49.17
C ILE A 516 93.74 -89.28 -49.24
N ARG A 517 94.36 -88.69 -50.27
CA ARG A 517 94.38 -87.23 -50.49
C ARG A 517 92.98 -86.69 -50.83
N LEU A 518 92.20 -87.42 -51.62
CA LEU A 518 90.80 -87.08 -51.96
C LEU A 518 89.89 -87.20 -50.73
N TYR A 519 89.95 -88.30 -49.97
CA TYR A 519 89.20 -88.43 -48.72
C TYR A 519 89.61 -87.37 -47.68
N ARG A 520 90.90 -87.01 -47.57
CA ARG A 520 91.36 -85.88 -46.73
C ARG A 520 90.95 -84.50 -47.25
N LYS A 521 90.65 -84.33 -48.55
CA LYS A 521 89.96 -83.13 -49.07
C LYS A 521 88.48 -83.16 -48.66
N ARG A 522 87.77 -84.25 -48.97
CA ARG A 522 86.32 -84.41 -48.69
C ARG A 522 85.98 -84.31 -47.19
N LYS A 523 86.81 -84.86 -46.29
CA LYS A 523 86.65 -84.68 -44.83
C LYS A 523 86.79 -83.21 -44.41
N ARG A 524 87.77 -82.48 -44.94
CA ARG A 524 87.95 -81.04 -44.66
C ARG A 524 86.80 -80.21 -45.23
N GLU A 525 86.28 -80.57 -46.39
CA GLU A 525 85.14 -79.87 -46.99
C GLU A 525 83.84 -80.14 -46.24
N ILE A 526 83.56 -81.38 -45.83
CA ILE A 526 82.41 -81.70 -44.98
C ILE A 526 82.52 -80.99 -43.63
N HIS A 527 83.72 -80.94 -43.03
CA HIS A 527 83.93 -80.19 -41.78
C HIS A 527 83.76 -78.67 -41.96
N ARG A 528 84.19 -78.11 -43.10
CA ARG A 528 83.91 -76.70 -43.46
C ARG A 528 82.39 -76.47 -43.55
N ARG A 529 81.67 -77.29 -44.33
CA ARG A 529 80.22 -77.20 -44.49
C ARG A 529 79.50 -77.33 -43.14
N LEU A 530 79.92 -78.25 -42.27
CA LEU A 530 79.36 -78.39 -40.92
C LEU A 530 79.62 -77.15 -40.04
N LYS A 531 80.81 -76.54 -40.13
CA LYS A 531 81.11 -75.28 -39.41
C LYS A 531 80.29 -74.11 -39.94
N GLU A 532 80.04 -74.07 -41.26
CA GLU A 532 79.17 -73.08 -41.91
C GLU A 532 77.69 -73.29 -41.50
N PHE A 533 77.19 -74.52 -41.47
CA PHE A 533 75.85 -74.83 -40.97
C PHE A 533 75.69 -74.55 -39.47
N ALA A 534 76.72 -74.79 -38.65
CA ALA A 534 76.70 -74.41 -37.24
C ALA A 534 76.61 -72.87 -37.08
N GLY A 535 77.43 -72.12 -37.83
CA GLY A 535 77.36 -70.66 -37.84
C GLY A 535 76.02 -70.11 -38.33
N LEU A 536 75.40 -70.74 -39.33
CA LEU A 536 74.05 -70.40 -39.78
C LEU A 536 72.98 -70.73 -38.73
N TYR A 537 73.09 -71.88 -38.04
CA TYR A 537 72.18 -72.25 -36.96
C TYR A 537 72.29 -71.27 -35.78
N ASP A 538 73.50 -70.91 -35.37
CA ASP A 538 73.71 -69.93 -34.30
C ASP A 538 73.27 -68.52 -34.73
N ALA A 539 73.41 -68.14 -36.00
CA ALA A 539 72.83 -66.90 -36.54
C ALA A 539 71.30 -66.92 -36.43
N ILE A 540 70.63 -67.97 -36.94
CA ILE A 540 69.17 -68.12 -36.87
C ILE A 540 68.69 -68.18 -35.41
N ARG A 541 69.44 -68.82 -34.51
CA ARG A 541 69.15 -68.88 -33.07
C ARG A 541 69.28 -67.50 -32.42
N ASN A 542 70.30 -66.72 -32.78
CA ASN A 542 70.49 -65.36 -32.31
C ASN A 542 69.44 -64.40 -32.86
N GLU A 543 69.03 -64.55 -34.13
CA GLU A 543 67.91 -63.81 -34.71
C GLU A 543 66.59 -64.18 -34.04
N ARG A 544 66.28 -65.46 -33.86
CA ARG A 544 65.10 -65.92 -33.11
C ARG A 544 65.09 -65.33 -31.69
N ASN A 545 66.22 -65.36 -30.99
CA ASN A 545 66.32 -64.78 -29.64
C ASN A 545 66.19 -63.24 -29.67
N LYS A 546 66.71 -62.57 -30.71
CA LYS A 546 66.51 -61.13 -30.95
C LYS A 546 65.03 -60.81 -31.20
N PHE A 547 64.32 -61.60 -32.01
CA PHE A 547 62.88 -61.46 -32.24
C PHE A 547 62.06 -61.75 -30.98
N VAL A 548 62.40 -62.77 -30.19
CA VAL A 548 61.74 -63.04 -28.89
C VAL A 548 61.98 -61.88 -27.91
N ASN A 549 63.20 -61.32 -27.85
CA ASN A 549 63.50 -60.17 -27.00
C ASN A 549 62.79 -58.89 -27.48
N LEU A 550 62.66 -58.69 -28.80
CA LEU A 550 61.88 -57.58 -29.37
C LEU A 550 60.38 -57.77 -29.11
N LEU A 551 59.84 -58.99 -29.24
CA LEU A 551 58.46 -59.33 -28.94
C LEU A 551 58.15 -59.11 -27.45
N HIS A 552 59.04 -59.54 -26.55
CA HIS A 552 58.88 -59.31 -25.11
C HIS A 552 58.91 -57.80 -24.78
N LYS A 553 59.85 -57.04 -25.34
CA LYS A 553 59.89 -55.57 -25.19
C LYS A 553 58.65 -54.89 -25.77
N ALA A 554 58.14 -55.36 -26.92
CA ALA A 554 56.90 -54.85 -27.51
C ALA A 554 55.68 -55.17 -26.62
N TYR A 555 55.60 -56.37 -26.06
CA TYR A 555 54.53 -56.78 -25.15
C TYR A 555 54.57 -55.98 -23.84
N GLN A 556 55.76 -55.76 -23.29
CA GLN A 556 55.98 -54.87 -22.14
C GLN A 556 55.51 -53.44 -22.45
N LYS A 557 55.90 -52.87 -23.60
CA LYS A 557 55.47 -51.54 -24.03
C LYS A 557 53.96 -51.46 -24.31
N VAL A 558 53.33 -52.50 -24.84
CA VAL A 558 51.87 -52.59 -24.99
C VAL A 558 51.19 -52.59 -23.62
N ASN A 559 51.75 -53.26 -22.61
CA ASN A 559 51.20 -53.24 -21.26
C ASN A 559 51.41 -51.88 -20.56
N GLU A 560 52.60 -51.26 -20.67
CA GLU A 560 52.82 -49.88 -20.21
C GLU A 560 51.83 -48.89 -20.84
N ILE A 561 51.53 -49.04 -22.14
CA ILE A 561 50.55 -48.21 -22.85
C ILE A 561 49.12 -48.48 -22.36
N LYS A 562 48.74 -49.74 -22.11
CA LYS A 562 47.42 -50.09 -21.52
C LYS A 562 47.26 -49.53 -20.10
N GLU A 563 48.31 -49.59 -19.29
CA GLU A 563 48.30 -49.05 -17.92
C GLU A 563 48.19 -47.52 -17.94
N ARG A 564 48.98 -46.84 -18.80
CA ARG A 564 48.83 -45.39 -19.03
C ARG A 564 47.43 -45.04 -19.54
N LEU A 565 46.89 -45.77 -20.51
CA LEU A 565 45.53 -45.57 -21.01
C LEU A 565 44.49 -45.73 -19.89
N LYS A 566 44.65 -46.72 -19.00
CA LYS A 566 43.77 -46.90 -17.84
C LYS A 566 43.88 -45.73 -16.85
N MET A 567 45.09 -45.22 -16.59
CA MET A 567 45.28 -44.03 -15.76
C MET A 567 44.65 -42.79 -16.40
N SER A 568 44.88 -42.54 -17.69
CA SER A 568 44.26 -41.43 -18.41
C SER A 568 42.73 -41.54 -18.53
N LEU A 569 42.17 -42.75 -18.58
CA LEU A 569 40.72 -42.97 -18.49
C LEU A 569 40.18 -42.62 -17.10
N ASN A 570 40.86 -43.05 -16.02
CA ASN A 570 40.52 -42.67 -14.66
C ASN A 570 40.62 -41.14 -14.46
N GLU A 571 41.67 -40.50 -14.98
CA GLU A 571 41.86 -39.04 -14.96
C GLU A 571 40.73 -38.32 -15.72
N LEU A 572 40.36 -38.79 -16.92
CA LEU A 572 39.22 -38.27 -17.67
C LEU A 572 37.88 -38.45 -16.93
N GLU A 573 37.70 -39.54 -16.18
CA GLU A 573 36.49 -39.77 -15.38
C GLU A 573 36.44 -38.89 -14.12
N ILE A 574 37.58 -38.69 -13.44
CA ILE A 574 37.73 -37.71 -12.35
C ILE A 574 37.47 -36.29 -12.87
N LEU A 575 38.01 -35.92 -14.03
CA LEU A 575 37.79 -34.61 -14.66
C LEU A 575 36.32 -34.42 -15.08
N ARG A 576 35.65 -35.45 -15.62
CA ARG A 576 34.21 -35.43 -15.91
C ARG A 576 33.38 -35.27 -14.65
N SER A 577 33.69 -36.00 -13.59
CA SER A 577 33.02 -35.90 -12.28
C SER A 577 33.20 -34.51 -11.66
N SER A 578 34.42 -33.95 -11.75
CA SER A 578 34.74 -32.57 -11.35
C SER A 578 33.95 -31.55 -12.17
N ALA A 579 33.90 -31.70 -13.51
CA ALA A 579 33.13 -30.83 -14.39
C ALA A 579 31.63 -30.85 -14.06
N VAL A 580 31.02 -32.04 -13.90
CA VAL A 580 29.61 -32.17 -13.48
C VAL A 580 29.36 -31.59 -12.07
N SER A 581 30.35 -31.67 -11.17
CA SER A 581 30.29 -31.02 -9.86
C SER A 581 30.34 -29.48 -9.96
N GLN A 582 31.15 -28.94 -10.87
CA GLN A 582 31.20 -27.49 -11.17
C GLN A 582 29.93 -27.02 -11.88
N GLU A 583 29.41 -27.77 -12.86
CA GLU A 583 28.13 -27.52 -13.55
C GLU A 583 26.98 -27.37 -12.54
N ARG A 584 26.87 -28.31 -11.58
CA ARG A 584 25.88 -28.23 -10.50
C ARG A 584 26.10 -27.04 -9.57
N LYS A 585 27.34 -26.65 -9.29
CA LYS A 585 27.65 -25.43 -8.50
C LYS A 585 27.25 -24.16 -9.25
N LEU A 586 27.53 -24.09 -10.55
CA LEU A 586 27.17 -22.98 -11.43
C LEU A 586 25.64 -22.87 -11.55
N GLN A 587 24.93 -23.97 -11.82
CA GLN A 587 23.47 -24.00 -11.88
C GLN A 587 22.83 -23.55 -10.56
N ASN A 588 23.36 -24.00 -9.42
CA ASN A 588 22.92 -23.53 -8.10
C ASN A 588 23.23 -22.04 -7.86
N ALA A 589 24.35 -21.52 -8.38
CA ALA A 589 24.67 -20.09 -8.31
C ALA A 589 23.74 -19.25 -9.23
N MET A 590 23.41 -19.73 -10.42
CA MET A 590 22.46 -19.10 -11.35
C MET A 590 21.03 -19.07 -10.76
N LEU A 591 20.57 -20.15 -10.15
CA LEU A 591 19.27 -20.19 -9.46
C LEU A 591 19.24 -19.23 -8.26
N LYS A 592 20.31 -19.17 -7.45
CA LYS A 592 20.46 -18.17 -6.39
C LYS A 592 20.47 -16.73 -6.93
N HIS A 593 21.15 -16.49 -8.05
CA HIS A 593 21.17 -15.17 -8.69
C HIS A 593 19.78 -14.77 -9.19
N SER A 594 19.05 -15.68 -9.85
CA SER A 594 17.68 -15.46 -10.31
C SER A 594 16.74 -15.11 -9.15
N ASN A 595 16.80 -15.86 -8.04
CA ASN A 595 16.03 -15.55 -6.83
C ASN A 595 16.45 -14.19 -6.21
N ASN A 596 17.74 -13.85 -6.22
CA ASN A 596 18.22 -12.54 -5.77
C ASN A 596 17.89 -11.38 -6.74
N VAL A 597 17.50 -11.67 -7.99
CA VAL A 597 16.92 -10.68 -8.91
C VAL A 597 15.46 -10.47 -8.55
N THR A 598 14.65 -11.53 -8.44
CA THR A 598 13.21 -11.38 -8.13
C THR A 598 12.94 -10.82 -6.74
N ILE A 599 13.77 -11.13 -5.74
CA ILE A 599 13.72 -10.49 -4.41
C ILE A 599 14.09 -9.00 -4.48
N ARG A 600 15.06 -8.62 -5.32
CA ARG A 600 15.43 -7.21 -5.51
C ARG A 600 14.34 -6.44 -6.23
N GLU A 601 13.71 -7.05 -7.23
CA GLU A 601 12.58 -6.49 -7.96
C GLU A 601 11.34 -6.33 -7.06
N SER A 602 11.04 -7.28 -6.18
CA SER A 602 9.95 -7.11 -5.21
C SER A 602 10.24 -6.01 -4.19
N MET A 603 11.46 -5.98 -3.61
CA MET A 603 11.91 -4.89 -2.73
C MET A 603 11.86 -3.53 -3.42
N GLN A 604 12.29 -3.44 -4.68
CA GLN A 604 12.28 -2.19 -5.45
C GLN A 604 10.84 -1.74 -5.79
N ASN A 605 9.94 -2.68 -6.09
CA ASN A 605 8.51 -2.38 -6.22
C ASN A 605 7.89 -1.89 -4.90
N ASP A 606 8.26 -2.47 -3.76
CA ASP A 606 7.78 -2.04 -2.45
C ASP A 606 8.35 -0.67 -2.04
N VAL A 607 9.61 -0.38 -2.38
CA VAL A 607 10.18 0.98 -2.29
C VAL A 607 9.36 1.95 -3.15
N CYS A 608 9.05 1.64 -4.41
CA CYS A 608 8.20 2.49 -5.26
C CYS A 608 6.80 2.72 -4.67
N LYS A 609 6.15 1.69 -4.08
CA LYS A 609 4.87 1.84 -3.37
C LYS A 609 4.99 2.77 -2.16
N ILE A 610 6.07 2.65 -1.38
CA ILE A 610 6.33 3.52 -0.23
C ILE A 610 6.59 4.96 -0.70
N THR A 611 7.39 5.17 -1.74
CA THR A 611 7.63 6.50 -2.34
C THR A 611 6.34 7.14 -2.84
N ALA A 612 5.46 6.39 -3.51
CA ALA A 612 4.15 6.87 -3.96
C ALA A 612 3.26 7.30 -2.78
N LYS A 613 3.15 6.48 -1.73
CA LYS A 613 2.41 6.84 -0.50
C LYS A 613 3.00 8.06 0.21
N LEU A 614 4.33 8.17 0.26
CA LEU A 614 5.02 9.31 0.87
C LEU A 614 4.74 10.59 0.09
N GLN A 615 4.68 10.51 -1.25
CA GLN A 615 4.28 11.63 -2.10
C GLN A 615 2.80 12.01 -1.92
N GLU A 616 1.88 11.04 -1.90
CA GLU A 616 0.45 11.27 -1.59
C GLU A 616 0.26 11.96 -0.21
N MET A 617 1.06 11.56 0.80
CA MET A 617 1.03 12.19 2.12
C MET A 617 1.66 13.58 2.16
N LYS A 618 2.64 13.89 1.29
CA LYS A 618 3.12 15.28 1.09
C LYS A 618 2.05 16.15 0.46
N GLU A 619 1.40 15.68 -0.60
CA GLU A 619 0.33 16.40 -1.29
C GLU A 619 -0.85 16.68 -0.36
N LYS A 620 -1.23 15.71 0.48
CA LYS A 620 -2.20 15.92 1.57
C LYS A 620 -1.73 16.97 2.60
N LYS A 621 -0.44 16.95 2.99
CA LYS A 621 0.13 17.96 3.89
C LYS A 621 0.12 19.35 3.27
N GLU A 622 0.44 19.49 1.99
CA GLU A 622 0.44 20.78 1.27
C GLU A 622 -0.99 21.30 1.05
N ALA A 623 -1.96 20.42 0.78
CA ALA A 623 -3.39 20.76 0.77
C ALA A 623 -3.90 21.19 2.17
N GLN A 624 -3.41 20.57 3.25
CA GLN A 624 -3.73 20.98 4.62
C GLN A 624 -3.05 22.30 4.99
N LEU A 625 -1.80 22.54 4.60
CA LEU A 625 -1.08 23.78 4.84
C LEU A 625 -1.77 24.95 4.14
N THR A 626 -2.07 24.82 2.85
CA THR A 626 -2.81 25.85 2.09
C THR A 626 -4.26 26.04 2.58
N SER A 627 -4.84 25.05 3.27
CA SER A 627 -6.10 25.23 4.01
C SER A 627 -5.91 26.01 5.30
N MET A 628 -4.85 25.73 6.08
CA MET A 628 -4.48 26.51 7.25
C MET A 628 -4.18 27.98 6.88
N ASP A 629 -3.46 28.24 5.80
CA ASP A 629 -3.15 29.60 5.35
C ASP A 629 -4.42 30.40 5.01
N ARG A 630 -5.41 29.75 4.38
CA ARG A 630 -6.74 30.34 4.11
C ARG A 630 -7.53 30.60 5.39
N LEU A 631 -7.51 29.67 6.34
CA LEU A 631 -8.20 29.82 7.62
C LEU A 631 -7.53 30.90 8.49
N ALA A 632 -6.20 30.98 8.51
CA ALA A 632 -5.46 32.05 9.16
C ALA A 632 -5.77 33.42 8.53
N SER A 633 -5.81 33.50 7.19
CA SER A 633 -6.22 34.72 6.46
C SER A 633 -7.66 35.13 6.78
N MET A 634 -8.58 34.16 6.95
CA MET A 634 -9.96 34.42 7.35
C MET A 634 -10.05 34.90 8.80
N ILE A 635 -9.26 34.32 9.70
CA ILE A 635 -9.17 34.75 11.11
C ILE A 635 -8.66 36.19 11.18
N THR A 636 -7.59 36.56 10.47
CA THR A 636 -7.08 37.95 10.51
C THR A 636 -8.08 38.96 9.97
N VAL A 637 -8.86 38.62 8.93
CA VAL A 637 -9.98 39.48 8.46
C VAL A 637 -11.07 39.62 9.53
N ILE A 638 -11.46 38.54 10.20
CA ILE A 638 -12.45 38.58 11.29
C ILE A 638 -11.93 39.38 12.50
N GLU A 639 -10.63 39.28 12.81
CA GLU A 639 -9.98 40.09 13.85
C GLU A 639 -9.95 41.59 13.48
N GLU A 640 -9.62 41.93 12.23
CA GLU A 640 -9.73 43.31 11.73
C GLU A 640 -11.17 43.83 11.81
N GLU A 641 -12.17 43.04 11.41
CA GLU A 641 -13.58 43.40 11.55
C GLU A 641 -14.00 43.58 13.01
N MET A 642 -13.55 42.72 13.93
CA MET A 642 -13.78 42.89 15.37
C MET A 642 -13.10 44.15 15.92
N VAL A 643 -11.88 44.49 15.49
CA VAL A 643 -11.21 45.74 15.88
C VAL A 643 -11.94 46.96 15.31
N GLN A 644 -12.43 46.90 14.07
CA GLN A 644 -13.29 47.95 13.50
C GLN A 644 -14.62 48.08 14.27
N LEU A 645 -15.23 46.96 14.68
CA LEU A 645 -16.47 46.95 15.45
C LEU A 645 -16.28 47.55 16.84
N ARG A 646 -15.20 47.18 17.55
CA ARG A 646 -14.82 47.82 18.82
C ARG A 646 -14.65 49.33 18.67
N LYS A 647 -13.94 49.80 17.64
CA LYS A 647 -13.79 51.24 17.34
C LYS A 647 -15.11 51.94 16.97
N LYS A 648 -16.09 51.22 16.39
CA LYS A 648 -17.45 51.74 16.14
C LYS A 648 -18.25 51.87 17.44
N TYR A 649 -18.20 50.87 18.33
CA TYR A 649 -18.82 50.92 19.66
C TYR A 649 -18.21 52.00 20.55
N GLU A 650 -16.89 52.11 20.59
CA GLU A 650 -16.18 53.14 21.36
C GLU A 650 -16.64 54.56 20.96
N LYS A 651 -16.71 54.85 19.65
CA LYS A 651 -17.24 56.12 19.13
C LYS A 651 -18.72 56.34 19.44
N ALA A 652 -19.53 55.28 19.53
CA ALA A 652 -20.92 55.40 19.95
C ALA A 652 -21.05 55.71 21.45
N VAL A 653 -20.18 55.13 22.29
CA VAL A 653 -20.11 55.44 23.73
C VAL A 653 -19.58 56.85 23.96
N GLN A 654 -18.56 57.30 23.21
CA GLN A 654 -18.07 58.67 23.24
C GLN A 654 -19.19 59.67 22.93
N ARG A 655 -19.90 59.51 21.80
CA ARG A 655 -21.07 60.34 21.45
C ARG A 655 -22.18 60.33 22.49
N ARG A 656 -22.49 59.16 23.07
CA ARG A 656 -23.48 59.04 24.16
C ARG A 656 -23.05 59.84 25.39
N ASN A 657 -21.76 59.79 25.74
CA ASN A 657 -21.21 60.54 26.86
C ASN A 657 -21.19 62.06 26.57
N GLU A 658 -20.82 62.47 25.34
CA GLU A 658 -20.89 63.86 24.87
C GLU A 658 -22.32 64.41 24.96
N SER A 659 -23.33 63.67 24.47
CA SER A 659 -24.75 64.03 24.63
C SER A 659 -25.22 64.01 26.08
N GLY A 660 -24.63 63.15 26.93
CA GLY A 660 -24.91 63.12 28.37
C GLY A 660 -24.38 64.36 29.10
N VAL A 661 -23.17 64.81 28.76
CA VAL A 661 -22.61 66.09 29.27
C VAL A 661 -23.48 67.26 28.80
N GLN A 662 -23.84 67.32 27.52
CA GLN A 662 -24.72 68.37 26.99
C GLN A 662 -26.13 68.36 27.61
N LEU A 663 -26.61 67.21 28.09
CA LEU A 663 -27.87 67.13 28.84
C LEU A 663 -27.70 67.67 30.26
N ILE A 664 -26.59 67.36 30.95
CA ILE A 664 -26.28 67.90 32.27
C ILE A 664 -26.10 69.43 32.20
N GLU A 665 -25.35 69.93 31.22
CA GLU A 665 -25.22 71.38 30.94
C GLU A 665 -26.59 72.06 30.74
N ARG A 666 -27.52 71.40 30.04
CA ARG A 666 -28.90 71.86 29.83
C ARG A 666 -29.75 71.81 31.10
N GLU A 667 -29.57 70.80 31.94
CA GLU A 667 -30.26 70.69 33.22
C GLU A 667 -29.73 71.73 34.22
N GLU A 668 -28.43 72.03 34.21
CA GLU A 668 -27.81 73.13 34.96
C GLU A 668 -28.30 74.50 34.46
N GLU A 669 -28.36 74.74 33.14
CA GLU A 669 -29.00 75.93 32.55
C GLU A 669 -30.43 76.11 33.09
N VAL A 670 -31.24 75.04 33.06
CA VAL A 670 -32.63 75.03 33.54
C VAL A 670 -32.74 75.26 35.05
N CYS A 671 -31.89 74.66 35.87
CA CYS A 671 -31.82 74.91 37.31
C CYS A 671 -31.50 76.38 37.60
N ILE A 672 -30.51 76.96 36.90
CA ILE A 672 -30.16 78.38 37.00
C ILE A 672 -31.34 79.29 36.58
N PHE A 673 -32.14 78.89 35.59
CA PHE A 673 -33.37 79.62 35.23
C PHE A 673 -34.46 79.49 36.30
N TYR A 674 -34.66 78.33 36.92
CA TYR A 674 -35.60 78.16 38.04
C TYR A 674 -35.19 78.97 39.28
N GLU A 675 -33.90 79.03 39.62
CA GLU A 675 -33.42 79.89 40.71
C GLU A 675 -33.64 81.38 40.41
N LYS A 676 -33.32 81.83 39.18
CA LYS A 676 -33.60 83.19 38.74
C LYS A 676 -35.09 83.54 38.79
N MET A 677 -35.97 82.63 38.37
CA MET A 677 -37.42 82.79 38.46
C MET A 677 -37.87 82.93 39.92
N ASN A 678 -37.43 82.04 40.81
CA ASN A 678 -37.75 82.04 42.23
C ASN A 678 -37.25 83.32 42.94
N ILE A 679 -36.08 83.84 42.55
CA ILE A 679 -35.58 85.15 43.01
C ILE A 679 -36.47 86.28 42.49
N GLN A 680 -36.87 86.27 41.22
CA GLN A 680 -37.77 87.28 40.64
C GLN A 680 -39.16 87.25 41.29
N ASP A 681 -39.74 86.08 41.55
CA ASP A 681 -41.01 85.93 42.26
C ASP A 681 -40.93 86.44 43.70
N LYS A 682 -39.82 86.20 44.42
CA LYS A 682 -39.59 86.79 45.76
C LYS A 682 -39.47 88.30 45.72
N VAL A 683 -38.75 88.86 44.75
CA VAL A 683 -38.66 90.33 44.54
C VAL A 683 -40.02 90.91 44.20
N LYS A 684 -40.79 90.25 43.33
CA LYS A 684 -42.15 90.65 42.98
C LYS A 684 -43.08 90.62 44.19
N LEU A 685 -43.11 89.53 44.97
CA LEU A 685 -43.91 89.44 46.19
C LEU A 685 -43.54 90.54 47.21
N HIS A 686 -42.26 90.87 47.33
CA HIS A 686 -41.82 92.00 48.15
C HIS A 686 -42.36 93.34 47.62
N GLN A 687 -42.30 93.57 46.30
CA GLN A 687 -42.84 94.77 45.65
C GLN A 687 -44.38 94.85 45.78
N ASP A 688 -45.09 93.75 45.59
CA ASP A 688 -46.56 93.66 45.77
C ASP A 688 -46.96 94.01 47.23
N ILE A 689 -46.17 93.57 48.23
CA ILE A 689 -46.34 93.96 49.64
C ILE A 689 -46.07 95.45 49.86
N GLU A 690 -45.00 96.01 49.28
CA GLU A 690 -44.71 97.45 49.38
C GLU A 690 -45.80 98.31 48.73
N ILE A 691 -46.32 97.87 47.57
CA ILE A 691 -47.46 98.49 46.89
C ILE A 691 -48.70 98.45 47.79
N HIS A 692 -49.04 97.30 48.39
CA HIS A 692 -50.19 97.21 49.31
C HIS A 692 -50.03 98.16 50.52
N ILE A 693 -48.84 98.26 51.09
CA ILE A 693 -48.54 99.21 52.18
C ILE A 693 -48.70 100.67 51.72
N LEU A 694 -48.36 101.00 50.48
CA LEU A 694 -48.58 102.33 49.90
C LEU A 694 -50.06 102.59 49.59
N GLU A 695 -50.81 101.60 49.11
CA GLU A 695 -52.26 101.68 48.89
C GLU A 695 -53.03 101.87 50.20
N GLU A 696 -52.63 101.18 51.28
CA GLU A 696 -53.19 101.39 52.62
C GLU A 696 -52.89 102.80 53.15
N LYS A 697 -51.67 103.31 52.97
CA LYS A 697 -51.33 104.71 53.29
C LYS A 697 -52.21 105.69 52.48
N ILE A 698 -52.42 105.43 51.19
CA ILE A 698 -53.32 106.24 50.33
C ILE A 698 -54.78 106.15 50.81
N ARG A 699 -55.27 104.96 51.19
CA ARG A 699 -56.62 104.74 51.74
C ARG A 699 -56.81 105.48 53.07
N PHE A 700 -55.81 105.44 53.95
CA PHE A 700 -55.81 106.17 55.22
C PHE A 700 -55.78 107.70 55.03
N LEU A 701 -55.02 108.19 54.05
CA LEU A 701 -55.02 109.61 53.67
C LEU A 701 -56.37 110.03 53.06
N LYS A 702 -56.98 109.22 52.19
CA LYS A 702 -58.33 109.45 51.66
C LYS A 702 -59.38 109.50 52.79
N LEU A 703 -59.29 108.62 53.79
CA LEU A 703 -60.15 108.67 54.98
C LEU A 703 -59.95 109.95 55.80
N LYS A 704 -58.70 110.39 56.02
CA LYS A 704 -58.42 111.69 56.68
C LYS A 704 -58.98 112.88 55.91
N VAL A 705 -58.90 112.88 54.58
CA VAL A 705 -59.50 113.92 53.72
C VAL A 705 -61.02 113.90 53.83
N ALA A 706 -61.67 112.74 53.77
CA ALA A 706 -63.12 112.60 53.90
C ALA A 706 -63.65 113.08 55.27
N GLU A 707 -62.96 112.75 56.37
CA GLU A 707 -63.33 113.24 57.70
C GLU A 707 -63.08 114.75 57.85
N LYS A 708 -62.04 115.31 57.21
CA LYS A 708 -61.87 116.78 57.15
C LYS A 708 -62.95 117.48 56.32
N GLN A 709 -63.36 116.88 55.20
CA GLN A 709 -64.51 117.36 54.41
C GLN A 709 -65.82 117.30 55.23
N ARG A 710 -66.05 116.23 55.99
CA ARG A 710 -67.18 116.11 56.91
C ARG A 710 -67.16 117.21 57.97
N GLN A 711 -66.01 117.49 58.58
CA GLN A 711 -65.86 118.57 59.58
C GLN A 711 -66.18 119.95 58.97
N ILE A 712 -65.75 120.21 57.73
CA ILE A 712 -66.12 121.42 56.98
C ILE A 712 -67.63 121.48 56.75
N CYS A 713 -68.26 120.40 56.27
CA CYS A 713 -69.70 120.34 56.04
C CYS A 713 -70.54 120.54 57.32
N VAL A 714 -70.09 120.02 58.47
CA VAL A 714 -70.73 120.26 59.77
C VAL A 714 -70.59 121.73 60.18
N THR A 715 -69.40 122.30 60.04
CA THR A 715 -69.15 123.73 60.32
C THR A 715 -70.02 124.64 59.45
N GLN A 716 -70.12 124.34 58.15
CA GLN A 716 -70.98 125.07 57.21
C GLN A 716 -72.46 125.00 57.59
N LYS A 717 -72.95 123.87 58.11
CA LYS A 717 -74.33 123.74 58.61
C LYS A 717 -74.59 124.49 59.92
N LEU A 718 -73.56 124.71 60.75
CA LEU A 718 -73.67 125.49 61.99
C LEU A 718 -73.65 127.02 61.75
N VAL A 719 -73.04 127.50 60.66
CA VAL A 719 -72.97 128.95 60.35
C VAL A 719 -74.36 129.62 60.22
N PRO A 720 -75.36 129.05 59.51
CA PRO A 720 -76.72 129.60 59.48
C PRO A 720 -77.39 129.64 60.87
N ILE A 721 -77.15 128.61 61.70
CA ILE A 721 -77.73 128.51 63.05
C ILE A 721 -77.13 129.58 63.97
N LYS A 722 -75.81 129.84 63.86
CA LYS A 722 -75.21 130.98 64.56
C LYS A 722 -75.84 132.30 64.08
N LYS A 723 -75.96 132.53 62.77
CA LYS A 723 -76.53 133.77 62.22
C LYS A 723 -77.99 134.00 62.64
N SER A 724 -78.81 132.96 62.77
CA SER A 724 -80.18 133.10 63.28
C SER A 724 -80.23 133.32 64.80
N LEU A 725 -79.32 132.73 65.58
CA LEU A 725 -79.16 133.04 67.01
C LEU A 725 -78.69 134.48 67.25
N ASP A 726 -77.70 134.96 66.49
CA ASP A 726 -77.21 136.34 66.54
C ASP A 726 -78.35 137.34 66.21
N ALA A 727 -79.18 137.03 65.20
CA ALA A 727 -80.36 137.83 64.83
C ALA A 727 -81.48 137.77 65.89
N ASN A 728 -81.77 136.59 66.45
CA ASN A 728 -82.76 136.44 67.51
C ASN A 728 -82.34 137.18 68.79
N LEU A 729 -81.04 137.22 69.12
CA LEU A 729 -80.52 137.97 70.26
C LEU A 729 -80.77 139.47 70.08
N ALA A 730 -80.56 140.02 68.88
CA ALA A 730 -80.91 141.41 68.57
C ALA A 730 -82.42 141.68 68.68
N VAL A 731 -83.28 140.76 68.26
CA VAL A 731 -84.74 140.86 68.43
C VAL A 731 -85.14 140.83 69.92
N VAL A 732 -84.55 139.93 70.71
CA VAL A 732 -84.80 139.85 72.16
C VAL A 732 -84.33 141.12 72.88
N GLN A 733 -83.21 141.72 72.46
CA GLN A 733 -82.73 143.01 72.98
C GLN A 733 -83.77 144.14 72.78
N ILE A 734 -84.45 144.14 71.63
CA ILE A 734 -85.52 145.10 71.29
C ILE A 734 -86.84 144.77 72.03
N GLN A 735 -87.17 143.49 72.16
CA GLN A 735 -88.37 143.07 72.89
C GLN A 735 -88.24 143.34 74.40
N PHE A 736 -87.04 143.22 74.97
CA PHE A 736 -86.81 143.49 76.40
C PHE A 736 -87.13 144.95 76.78
N SER A 737 -86.74 145.93 75.97
CA SER A 737 -87.10 147.34 76.23
C SER A 737 -88.61 147.58 76.10
N GLN A 738 -89.25 147.00 75.08
CA GLN A 738 -90.71 147.06 74.92
C GLN A 738 -91.47 146.39 76.07
N CYS A 739 -90.94 145.29 76.61
CA CYS A 739 -91.53 144.61 77.77
C CYS A 739 -91.40 145.43 79.07
N ALA A 740 -90.30 146.17 79.27
CA ALA A 740 -90.13 147.02 80.46
C ALA A 740 -91.22 148.10 80.56
N ASP A 741 -91.57 148.74 79.45
CA ASP A 741 -92.68 149.71 79.41
C ASP A 741 -94.04 149.04 79.55
N ARG A 742 -94.20 147.82 79.00
CA ARG A 742 -95.47 147.07 79.03
C ARG A 742 -95.80 146.47 80.40
N ILE A 743 -94.78 146.14 81.22
CA ILE A 743 -94.98 145.67 82.60
C ILE A 743 -95.67 146.75 83.46
N LYS A 744 -95.25 148.02 83.35
CA LYS A 744 -95.89 149.17 84.04
C LYS A 744 -97.36 149.38 83.66
N ALA A 745 -97.82 148.82 82.54
CA ALA A 745 -99.23 148.84 82.13
C ALA A 745 -100.00 147.60 82.62
N LEU A 746 -99.36 146.44 82.68
CA LEU A 746 -100.02 145.14 82.93
C LEU A 746 -100.32 144.86 84.41
N GLU A 747 -99.65 145.51 85.36
CA GLU A 747 -100.01 145.42 86.80
C GLU A 747 -101.47 145.81 87.09
N LYS A 748 -102.12 146.58 86.20
CA LYS A 748 -103.51 147.06 86.37
C LYS A 748 -104.60 146.09 85.91
N CYS A 749 -104.28 144.91 85.37
CA CYS A 749 -105.26 144.07 84.64
C CYS A 749 -105.29 142.58 85.05
N PHE A 750 -104.75 142.21 86.20
CA PHE A 750 -104.29 140.83 86.47
C PHE A 750 -105.34 139.87 87.11
N VAL A 751 -106.53 139.70 86.52
CA VAL A 751 -107.63 138.90 87.14
C VAL A 751 -108.33 137.89 86.18
N ASN A 752 -107.95 136.60 86.29
CA ASN A 752 -108.68 135.32 86.00
C ASN A 752 -108.49 134.50 84.65
N PRO A 753 -108.62 133.12 84.64
CA PRO A 753 -108.02 132.18 83.62
C PRO A 753 -108.85 130.91 83.16
N ASP A 754 -108.27 129.97 82.33
CA ASP A 754 -108.33 128.43 82.37
C ASP A 754 -108.38 127.57 81.03
N CYS A 755 -107.85 126.29 81.04
CA CYS A 755 -108.27 124.99 80.32
C CYS A 755 -107.21 123.96 79.71
N GLN A 756 -107.53 122.63 79.51
CA GLN A 756 -106.64 121.44 79.12
C GLN A 756 -107.34 120.12 78.49
N GLY A 757 -106.64 119.08 77.88
CA GLY A 757 -107.11 117.65 77.53
C GLY A 757 -106.36 116.82 76.37
N ARG A 758 -106.56 115.54 75.85
CA ARG A 758 -107.10 114.12 76.16
C ARG A 758 -106.85 113.02 74.99
N VAL A 759 -106.96 111.64 75.15
CA VAL A 759 -106.52 110.51 74.17
C VAL A 759 -107.24 109.07 74.23
N ARG A 760 -107.29 108.14 73.19
CA ARG A 760 -107.71 106.63 73.23
C ARG A 760 -107.32 105.59 72.06
N PHE A 761 -108.02 104.41 71.86
CA PHE A 761 -107.65 103.04 71.22
C PHE A 761 -108.87 102.17 70.64
N ILE A 762 -108.96 100.90 70.04
CA ILE A 762 -108.23 99.85 69.18
C ILE A 762 -109.13 98.53 68.85
N PRO A 763 -109.21 97.88 67.63
CA PRO A 763 -109.82 96.49 67.35
C PRO A 763 -109.33 95.58 66.10
N GLY A 764 -109.91 94.37 65.77
CA GLY A 764 -109.59 93.42 64.59
C GLY A 764 -110.49 92.13 64.29
N LYS A 765 -110.29 91.26 63.20
CA LYS A 765 -111.11 90.02 62.81
C LYS A 765 -110.62 89.01 61.66
N ASP A 766 -111.41 87.94 61.27
CA ASP A 766 -111.17 86.73 60.36
C ASP A 766 -111.62 86.78 58.83
N LEU A 767 -111.47 85.68 58.04
CA LEU A 767 -111.40 85.60 56.53
C LEU A 767 -112.34 84.60 55.75
N THR A 768 -112.38 84.66 54.39
CA THR A 768 -113.46 84.13 53.47
C THR A 768 -113.04 83.42 52.15
N GLU A 769 -114.02 82.91 51.37
CA GLU A 769 -113.89 82.04 50.16
C GLU A 769 -112.89 82.49 49.08
N GLU A 770 -112.72 83.79 48.83
CA GLU A 770 -111.76 84.28 47.82
C GLU A 770 -110.31 83.80 48.06
N GLU A 771 -109.98 83.45 49.31
CA GLU A 771 -108.66 82.92 49.66
C GLU A 771 -108.46 81.44 49.32
N MET A 772 -109.52 80.67 49.07
CA MET A 772 -109.40 79.32 48.53
C MET A 772 -109.06 79.36 47.03
N ILE A 773 -109.72 80.24 46.27
CA ILE A 773 -109.47 80.39 44.82
C ILE A 773 -108.00 80.81 44.59
N LYS A 774 -107.53 81.83 45.34
CA LYS A 774 -106.12 82.30 45.31
C LYS A 774 -105.09 81.22 45.70
N LYS A 775 -105.49 80.12 46.35
CA LYS A 775 -104.63 78.95 46.63
C LYS A 775 -104.70 77.89 45.53
N LEU A 776 -105.83 77.76 44.83
CA LEU A 776 -106.00 76.88 43.68
C LEU A 776 -105.12 77.34 42.51
N ASP A 777 -105.23 78.62 42.12
CA ASP A 777 -104.40 79.25 41.08
C ASP A 777 -102.90 79.06 41.35
N MET A 778 -102.51 79.13 42.63
CA MET A 778 -101.12 79.00 43.07
C MET A 778 -100.57 77.57 42.92
N LEU A 779 -101.44 76.56 43.00
CA LEU A 779 -101.09 75.15 42.83
C LEU A 779 -101.01 74.76 41.34
N GLU A 780 -101.94 75.25 40.51
CA GLU A 780 -101.86 75.07 39.05
C GLU A 780 -100.59 75.71 38.47
N LEU A 781 -100.24 76.94 38.92
CA LEU A 781 -99.00 77.61 38.53
C LEU A 781 -97.73 76.87 39.02
N GLN A 782 -97.82 76.07 40.08
CA GLN A 782 -96.71 75.20 40.51
C GLN A 782 -96.64 73.90 39.71
N LEU A 783 -97.78 73.37 39.25
CA LEU A 783 -97.87 72.14 38.46
C LEU A 783 -97.28 72.36 37.05
N ALA A 784 -97.68 73.43 36.36
CA ALA A 784 -97.09 73.79 35.05
C ALA A 784 -95.55 73.97 35.12
N LYS A 785 -95.04 74.61 36.19
CA LYS A 785 -93.60 74.78 36.47
C LYS A 785 -92.87 73.49 36.87
N LYS A 786 -93.59 72.37 37.02
CA LYS A 786 -93.02 71.03 37.22
C LYS A 786 -93.02 70.24 35.92
N GLU A 787 -94.05 70.37 35.09
CA GLU A 787 -94.13 69.75 33.75
C GLU A 787 -93.10 70.32 32.78
N GLU A 788 -92.93 71.65 32.75
CA GLU A 788 -91.86 72.33 32.01
C GLU A 788 -90.47 71.73 32.32
N LYS A 789 -90.18 71.53 33.62
CA LYS A 789 -88.92 70.95 34.13
C LYS A 789 -88.81 69.44 33.98
N LEU A 790 -89.90 68.78 33.57
CA LEU A 790 -89.90 67.37 33.20
C LEU A 790 -89.51 67.25 31.72
N LEU A 791 -90.12 68.06 30.84
CA LEU A 791 -89.76 68.16 29.42
C LEU A 791 -88.29 68.59 29.21
N GLU A 792 -87.78 69.55 30.00
CA GLU A 792 -86.34 69.88 30.01
C GLU A 792 -85.46 68.66 30.30
N LYS A 793 -85.88 67.82 31.26
CA LYS A 793 -85.13 66.63 31.66
C LYS A 793 -85.24 65.49 30.66
N ASP A 794 -86.39 65.32 30.02
CA ASP A 794 -86.58 64.31 28.98
C ASP A 794 -85.77 64.66 27.72
N PHE A 795 -85.69 65.94 27.35
CA PHE A 795 -84.80 66.40 26.28
C PHE A 795 -83.31 66.19 26.62
N ILE A 796 -82.90 66.48 27.86
CA ILE A 796 -81.55 66.16 28.34
C ILE A 796 -81.32 64.64 28.32
N TYR A 797 -82.30 63.83 28.70
CA TYR A 797 -82.21 62.38 28.70
C TYR A 797 -82.10 61.80 27.27
N GLU A 798 -82.84 62.32 26.29
CA GLU A 798 -82.65 61.95 24.88
C GLU A 798 -81.24 62.31 24.38
N GLN A 799 -80.76 63.52 24.65
CA GLN A 799 -79.40 63.94 24.25
C GLN A 799 -78.33 63.05 24.91
N VAL A 800 -78.45 62.78 26.21
CA VAL A 800 -77.55 61.88 26.95
C VAL A 800 -77.66 60.44 26.44
N SER A 801 -78.85 59.96 26.06
CA SER A 801 -79.06 58.62 25.51
C SER A 801 -78.46 58.50 24.10
N GLN A 802 -78.63 59.49 23.23
CA GLN A 802 -77.99 59.54 21.91
C GLN A 802 -76.46 59.62 22.03
N LEU A 803 -75.93 60.45 22.94
CA LEU A 803 -74.50 60.51 23.23
C LEU A 803 -73.99 59.17 23.77
N THR A 804 -74.69 58.57 24.74
CA THR A 804 -74.35 57.27 25.32
C THR A 804 -74.39 56.14 24.30
N ASN A 805 -75.33 56.15 23.36
CA ASN A 805 -75.41 55.16 22.30
C ASN A 805 -74.32 55.37 21.23
N ARG A 806 -73.97 56.61 20.87
CA ARG A 806 -72.79 56.94 20.06
C ARG A 806 -71.48 56.55 20.76
N LEU A 807 -71.43 56.62 22.09
CA LEU A 807 -70.28 56.18 22.88
C LEU A 807 -70.23 54.64 22.93
N LYS A 808 -71.35 53.96 23.16
CA LYS A 808 -71.46 52.49 23.11
C LYS A 808 -71.05 51.91 21.75
N THR A 809 -71.48 52.48 20.62
CA THR A 809 -71.07 51.99 19.29
C THR A 809 -69.58 52.22 19.04
N LYS A 810 -69.03 53.38 19.42
CA LYS A 810 -67.57 53.62 19.43
C LYS A 810 -66.82 52.63 20.33
N THR A 811 -67.32 52.33 21.52
CA THR A 811 -66.76 51.33 22.42
C THR A 811 -66.91 49.90 21.89
N GLN A 812 -67.95 49.58 21.12
CA GLN A 812 -68.12 48.27 20.48
C GLN A 812 -67.17 48.08 19.29
N ALA A 813 -66.96 49.12 18.47
CA ALA A 813 -65.90 49.13 17.45
C ALA A 813 -64.52 48.98 18.10
N CYS A 814 -64.21 49.84 19.08
CA CYS A 814 -62.95 49.80 19.82
C CYS A 814 -62.76 48.48 20.60
N LYS A 815 -63.82 47.78 21.02
CA LYS A 815 -63.73 46.41 21.57
C LYS A 815 -63.24 45.40 20.53
N MET A 816 -63.60 45.54 19.26
CA MET A 816 -63.07 44.67 18.19
C MET A 816 -61.61 45.00 17.88
N ASP A 817 -61.22 46.27 17.85
CA ASP A 817 -59.82 46.68 17.73
C ASP A 817 -58.99 46.22 18.94
N THR A 818 -59.53 46.34 20.15
CA THR A 818 -58.90 45.86 21.40
C THR A 818 -58.82 44.33 21.43
N LEU A 819 -59.80 43.62 20.87
CA LEU A 819 -59.78 42.15 20.75
C LEU A 819 -58.82 41.67 19.65
N LEU A 820 -58.67 42.42 18.56
CA LEU A 820 -57.62 42.20 17.56
C LEU A 820 -56.23 42.50 18.14
N LEU A 821 -56.10 43.58 18.91
CA LEU A 821 -54.87 43.92 19.63
C LEU A 821 -54.56 42.87 20.70
N ALA A 822 -55.54 42.36 21.44
CA ALA A 822 -55.37 41.28 22.40
C ALA A 822 -55.02 39.94 21.71
N LYS A 823 -55.59 39.63 20.53
CA LYS A 823 -55.17 38.46 19.73
C LYS A 823 -53.75 38.62 19.17
N LYS A 824 -53.34 39.83 18.80
CA LYS A 824 -51.94 40.14 18.43
C LYS A 824 -51.02 40.07 19.65
N MET A 825 -51.40 40.66 20.79
CA MET A 825 -50.68 40.59 22.07
C MET A 825 -50.49 39.14 22.51
N ASN A 826 -51.54 38.33 22.47
CA ASN A 826 -51.50 36.90 22.83
C ASN A 826 -50.71 36.07 21.81
N SER A 827 -50.69 36.42 20.52
CA SER A 827 -49.84 35.71 19.54
C SER A 827 -48.38 36.16 19.59
N TYR A 828 -48.08 37.40 19.95
CA TYR A 828 -46.73 37.83 20.31
C TYR A 828 -46.28 37.21 21.64
N GLN A 829 -47.14 37.17 22.67
CA GLN A 829 -46.85 36.53 23.94
C GLN A 829 -46.71 35.01 23.79
N LYS A 830 -47.48 34.38 22.89
CA LYS A 830 -47.24 33.00 22.49
C LYS A 830 -45.88 32.88 21.80
N LYS A 831 -45.57 33.66 20.76
CA LYS A 831 -44.23 33.64 20.13
C LYS A 831 -43.08 33.91 21.10
N ILE A 832 -43.28 34.76 22.11
CA ILE A 832 -42.30 35.01 23.18
C ILE A 832 -42.21 33.81 24.13
N LYS A 833 -43.30 33.08 24.40
CA LYS A 833 -43.26 31.79 25.12
C LYS A 833 -42.61 30.69 24.29
N ASP A 834 -42.94 30.58 23.01
CA ASP A 834 -42.37 29.62 22.08
C ASP A 834 -40.85 29.88 21.96
N VAL A 835 -40.42 31.13 21.72
CA VAL A 835 -38.99 31.52 21.66
C VAL A 835 -38.30 31.48 23.02
N THR A 836 -38.97 31.71 24.15
CA THR A 836 -38.35 31.44 25.47
C THR A 836 -38.32 29.96 25.81
N GLN A 837 -39.19 29.11 25.26
CA GLN A 837 -39.07 27.65 25.33
C GLN A 837 -37.92 27.15 24.43
N GLU A 838 -37.77 27.67 23.20
CA GLU A 838 -36.59 27.40 22.35
C GLU A 838 -35.30 27.89 23.03
N MET A 839 -35.30 29.08 23.63
CA MET A 839 -34.15 29.61 24.35
C MET A 839 -33.88 28.83 25.65
N MET A 840 -34.91 28.39 26.39
CA MET A 840 -34.73 27.52 27.55
C MET A 840 -34.27 26.11 27.15
N ALA A 841 -34.70 25.59 26.00
CA ALA A 841 -34.20 24.34 25.44
C ALA A 841 -32.73 24.48 25.01
N LEU A 842 -32.36 25.55 24.31
CA LEU A 842 -30.97 25.85 23.94
C LEU A 842 -30.09 26.14 25.16
N VAL A 843 -30.62 26.77 26.23
CA VAL A 843 -29.91 26.97 27.50
C VAL A 843 -29.81 25.66 28.29
N ALA A 844 -30.80 24.78 28.23
CA ALA A 844 -30.75 23.44 28.83
C ALA A 844 -29.81 22.51 28.04
N GLU A 845 -29.78 22.59 26.72
CA GLU A 845 -28.79 21.92 25.88
C GLU A 845 -27.39 22.47 26.17
N LEU A 846 -27.20 23.79 26.21
CA LEU A 846 -25.92 24.40 26.58
C LEU A 846 -25.50 24.04 28.00
N SER A 847 -26.41 24.02 28.98
CA SER A 847 -26.08 23.60 30.34
C SER A 847 -25.81 22.10 30.43
N MET A 848 -26.48 21.26 29.64
CA MET A 848 -26.16 19.84 29.50
C MET A 848 -24.82 19.62 28.79
N LYS A 849 -24.49 20.39 27.73
CA LYS A 849 -23.18 20.34 27.07
C LYS A 849 -22.07 20.89 27.96
N GLN A 850 -22.33 21.92 28.76
CA GLN A 850 -21.41 22.43 29.77
C GLN A 850 -21.21 21.42 30.90
N ALA A 851 -22.29 20.81 31.41
CA ALA A 851 -22.23 19.72 32.39
C ALA A 851 -21.44 18.54 31.84
N LEU A 852 -21.75 18.04 30.64
CA LEU A 852 -20.98 17.00 29.95
C LEU A 852 -19.52 17.42 29.70
N THR A 853 -19.24 18.70 29.44
CA THR A 853 -17.86 19.18 29.28
C THR A 853 -17.13 19.23 30.63
N ILE A 854 -17.81 19.58 31.71
CA ILE A 854 -17.27 19.59 33.08
C ILE A 854 -17.10 18.16 33.58
N GLU A 855 -18.02 17.24 33.27
CA GLU A 855 -17.95 15.81 33.54
C GLU A 855 -16.83 15.16 32.73
N LEU A 856 -16.67 15.47 31.44
CA LEU A 856 -15.54 14.99 30.64
C LEU A 856 -14.21 15.63 31.07
N GLN A 857 -14.18 16.89 31.50
CA GLN A 857 -12.99 17.49 32.13
C GLN A 857 -12.72 16.94 33.53
N LYS A 858 -13.73 16.45 34.24
CA LYS A 858 -13.58 15.76 35.53
C LYS A 858 -13.13 14.33 35.32
N GLU A 859 -13.67 13.60 34.33
CA GLU A 859 -13.18 12.29 33.94
C GLU A 859 -11.74 12.40 33.40
N VAL A 860 -11.43 13.34 32.50
CA VAL A 860 -10.05 13.56 32.03
C VAL A 860 -9.12 13.83 33.21
N ARG A 861 -9.47 14.72 34.15
CA ARG A 861 -8.66 14.93 35.36
C ARG A 861 -8.59 13.70 36.27
N GLU A 862 -9.67 12.94 36.44
CA GLU A 862 -9.67 11.70 37.22
C GLU A 862 -8.83 10.60 36.55
N LYS A 863 -8.81 10.52 35.21
CA LYS A 863 -7.92 9.61 34.45
C LYS A 863 -6.48 10.13 34.47
N GLU A 864 -6.24 11.44 34.41
CA GLU A 864 -4.91 12.04 34.54
C GLU A 864 -4.34 11.86 35.95
N GLU A 865 -5.14 12.07 37.00
CA GLU A 865 -4.80 11.80 38.40
C GLU A 865 -4.65 10.30 38.66
N PHE A 866 -5.46 9.45 38.02
CA PHE A 866 -5.32 7.99 38.08
C PHE A 866 -4.07 7.50 37.35
N ILE A 867 -3.76 8.04 36.16
CA ILE A 867 -2.52 7.77 35.43
C ILE A 867 -1.33 8.30 36.22
N PHE A 868 -1.39 9.49 36.79
CA PHE A 868 -0.35 10.05 37.66
C PHE A 868 -0.19 9.24 38.96
N SER A 869 -1.27 8.74 39.53
CA SER A 869 -1.25 7.82 40.68
C SER A 869 -0.64 6.47 40.31
N CYS A 870 -0.94 5.93 39.12
CA CYS A 870 -0.35 4.70 38.62
C CYS A 870 1.13 4.87 38.27
N SER A 871 1.50 5.89 37.49
CA SER A 871 2.88 6.26 37.15
C SER A 871 3.68 6.55 38.41
N SER A 872 3.16 7.34 39.35
CA SER A 872 3.85 7.65 40.59
C SER A 872 3.80 6.53 41.65
N ARG A 873 3.05 5.45 41.40
CA ARG A 873 3.23 4.15 42.08
C ARG A 873 4.33 3.34 41.40
N ILE A 874 4.36 3.27 40.07
CA ILE A 874 5.41 2.61 39.28
C ILE A 874 6.79 3.22 39.59
N GLU A 875 6.92 4.55 39.58
CA GLU A 875 8.12 5.31 40.00
C GLU A 875 8.54 5.02 41.45
N LYS A 876 7.61 4.62 42.31
CA LYS A 876 7.84 4.27 43.72
C LYS A 876 7.92 2.75 43.95
N GLY A 877 7.91 1.93 42.90
CA GLY A 877 7.92 0.47 43.00
C GLY A 877 6.68 -0.14 43.68
N LEU A 878 5.55 0.56 43.71
CA LEU A 878 4.30 0.10 44.32
C LEU A 878 3.39 -0.57 43.27
N PRO A 879 2.71 -1.67 43.61
CA PRO A 879 1.76 -2.30 42.70
C PRO A 879 0.58 -1.41 42.34
N LEU A 880 0.04 -1.64 41.13
CA LEU A 880 -1.14 -0.97 40.59
C LEU A 880 -2.40 -1.23 41.44
N ASN A 881 -3.44 -0.41 41.25
CA ASN A 881 -4.67 -0.53 42.05
C ASN A 881 -5.37 -1.87 41.81
N ARG A 882 -5.85 -2.54 42.87
CA ARG A 882 -6.52 -3.86 42.83
C ARG A 882 -7.77 -3.93 41.94
N GLU A 883 -8.29 -2.79 41.48
CA GLU A 883 -9.36 -2.74 40.47
C GLU A 883 -8.82 -3.05 39.07
N ILE A 884 -7.65 -2.52 38.72
CA ILE A 884 -6.96 -2.80 37.44
C ILE A 884 -6.64 -4.30 37.34
N GLU A 885 -6.19 -4.90 38.44
CA GLU A 885 -5.95 -6.35 38.55
C GLU A 885 -7.24 -7.17 38.29
N LYS A 886 -8.36 -6.76 38.88
CA LYS A 886 -9.67 -7.43 38.68
C LYS A 886 -10.21 -7.24 37.27
N ASP A 887 -10.04 -6.07 36.67
CA ASP A 887 -10.47 -5.78 35.30
C ASP A 887 -9.57 -6.48 34.29
N TRP A 888 -8.25 -6.58 34.53
CA TRP A 888 -7.34 -7.40 33.73
C TRP A 888 -7.69 -8.89 33.81
N LEU A 889 -7.94 -9.41 35.01
CA LEU A 889 -8.46 -10.77 35.20
C LEU A 889 -9.88 -10.96 34.63
N LYS A 890 -10.63 -9.89 34.38
CA LYS A 890 -11.92 -9.95 33.66
C LYS A 890 -11.70 -10.01 32.16
N VAL A 891 -10.85 -9.12 31.60
CA VAL A 891 -10.45 -9.14 30.19
C VAL A 891 -9.87 -10.50 29.80
N LEU A 892 -8.96 -11.06 30.59
CA LEU A 892 -8.41 -12.41 30.35
C LEU A 892 -9.50 -13.49 30.29
N ARG A 893 -10.49 -13.46 31.20
CA ARG A 893 -11.63 -14.40 31.17
C ARG A 893 -12.56 -14.15 29.99
N ASP A 894 -12.79 -12.90 29.62
CA ASP A 894 -13.62 -12.53 28.46
C ASP A 894 -12.92 -12.94 27.16
N GLU A 895 -11.58 -12.82 27.07
CA GLU A 895 -10.74 -13.33 25.97
C GLU A 895 -10.71 -14.86 25.90
N GLU A 896 -10.56 -15.55 27.04
CA GLU A 896 -10.68 -17.02 27.12
C GLU A 896 -12.07 -17.47 26.67
N MET A 897 -13.14 -16.82 27.14
CA MET A 897 -14.50 -17.11 26.70
C MET A 897 -14.72 -16.85 25.20
N TYR A 898 -14.13 -15.79 24.64
CA TYR A 898 -14.13 -15.55 23.19
C TYR A 898 -13.33 -16.60 22.42
N ALA A 899 -12.19 -17.07 22.96
CA ALA A 899 -11.39 -18.14 22.37
C ALA A 899 -12.14 -19.48 22.39
N PHE A 900 -12.81 -19.81 23.49
CA PHE A 900 -13.70 -20.98 23.58
C PHE A 900 -14.88 -20.86 22.62
N ALA A 901 -15.62 -19.74 22.61
CA ALA A 901 -16.78 -19.55 21.74
C ALA A 901 -16.42 -19.51 20.23
N THR A 902 -15.20 -19.09 19.88
CA THR A 902 -14.71 -19.16 18.48
C THR A 902 -14.21 -20.55 18.11
N ALA A 903 -13.52 -21.26 19.03
CA ALA A 903 -13.15 -22.66 18.84
C ALA A 903 -14.40 -23.56 18.70
N GLU A 904 -15.41 -23.34 19.55
CA GLU A 904 -16.71 -24.01 19.52
C GLU A 904 -17.42 -23.76 18.18
N LYS A 905 -17.53 -22.51 17.72
CA LYS A 905 -18.08 -22.20 16.38
C LYS A 905 -17.30 -22.84 15.22
N THR A 906 -15.97 -22.95 15.31
CA THR A 906 -15.20 -23.69 14.29
C THR A 906 -15.46 -25.19 14.34
N ARG A 907 -15.78 -25.74 15.52
CA ARG A 907 -16.16 -27.13 15.71
C ARG A 907 -17.58 -27.40 15.21
N GLU A 908 -18.53 -26.51 15.49
CA GLU A 908 -19.88 -26.53 14.90
C GLU A 908 -19.83 -26.50 13.37
N TYR A 909 -18.94 -25.69 12.78
CA TYR A 909 -18.77 -25.63 11.32
C TYR A 909 -18.30 -26.97 10.72
N ILE A 910 -17.30 -27.62 11.35
CA ILE A 910 -16.83 -28.95 10.94
C ILE A 910 -17.94 -30.00 11.12
N ASP A 911 -18.68 -29.93 12.24
CA ASP A 911 -19.85 -30.77 12.50
C ASP A 911 -20.98 -30.55 11.49
N THR A 912 -21.16 -29.35 10.93
CA THR A 912 -22.17 -29.11 9.88
C THR A 912 -21.83 -29.77 8.56
N ASP A 913 -20.55 -29.83 8.17
CA ASP A 913 -20.13 -30.57 6.96
C ASP A 913 -20.39 -32.09 7.14
N TYR A 914 -20.12 -32.65 8.33
CA TYR A 914 -20.47 -34.04 8.67
C TYR A 914 -21.98 -34.31 8.76
N ARG A 915 -22.81 -33.27 8.90
CA ARG A 915 -24.29 -33.36 8.97
C ARG A 915 -24.96 -33.21 7.60
N GLN A 916 -24.21 -33.04 6.51
CA GLN A 916 -24.76 -33.00 5.15
C GLN A 916 -24.94 -34.42 4.60
N LEU A 917 -26.17 -34.82 4.30
CA LEU A 917 -26.43 -36.10 3.63
C LEU A 917 -25.96 -36.06 2.16
N PRO A 918 -25.66 -37.20 1.52
CA PRO A 918 -25.30 -37.28 0.09
C PRO A 918 -26.32 -36.65 -0.88
N ASN A 919 -27.55 -36.39 -0.40
CA ASN A 919 -28.63 -35.73 -1.13
C ASN A 919 -28.59 -34.19 -1.02
N GLY A 920 -27.55 -33.61 -0.41
CA GLY A 920 -27.37 -32.16 -0.21
C GLY A 920 -28.14 -31.54 0.97
N VAL A 921 -28.97 -32.32 1.66
CA VAL A 921 -29.80 -31.87 2.79
C VAL A 921 -29.02 -32.01 4.11
N TYR A 922 -28.94 -30.93 4.88
CA TYR A 922 -28.38 -30.94 6.23
C TYR A 922 -29.38 -31.51 7.24
N THR A 923 -28.93 -32.37 8.16
CA THR A 923 -29.77 -32.96 9.21
C THR A 923 -29.19 -32.75 10.61
N THR A 924 -30.02 -32.33 11.56
CA THR A 924 -29.61 -32.10 12.96
C THR A 924 -29.40 -33.38 13.78
N ALA A 925 -29.89 -34.53 13.31
CA ALA A 925 -29.74 -35.80 13.99
C ALA A 925 -28.32 -36.39 13.86
N GLU A 926 -27.76 -36.90 14.95
CA GLU A 926 -26.51 -37.67 14.95
C GLU A 926 -26.69 -38.97 14.15
N GLN A 927 -25.76 -39.28 13.23
CA GLN A 927 -25.76 -40.58 12.56
C GLN A 927 -25.43 -41.69 13.56
N ARG A 928 -26.34 -42.67 13.71
CA ARG A 928 -26.11 -43.85 14.54
C ARG A 928 -25.09 -44.78 13.85
N PRO A 929 -24.00 -45.20 14.52
CA PRO A 929 -23.10 -46.23 13.99
C PRO A 929 -23.86 -47.56 13.88
N ASN A 930 -24.18 -47.99 12.66
CA ASN A 930 -24.93 -49.21 12.40
C ASN A 930 -24.05 -50.47 12.22
N ALA A 931 -22.72 -50.32 12.25
CA ALA A 931 -21.75 -51.40 12.14
C ALA A 931 -20.49 -51.10 12.97
N TYR A 932 -19.79 -52.16 13.37
CA TYR A 932 -18.45 -52.09 13.97
C TYR A 932 -17.41 -52.65 12.99
N ILE A 933 -16.19 -52.10 13.05
CA ILE A 933 -15.04 -52.54 12.23
C ILE A 933 -13.99 -53.14 13.20
N PRO A 934 -13.73 -54.45 13.15
CA PRO A 934 -12.73 -55.07 14.03
C PRO A 934 -11.29 -54.73 13.61
N GLU A 935 -10.52 -54.18 14.55
CA GLU A 935 -9.08 -53.90 14.40
C GLU A 935 -8.26 -55.19 14.59
N THR A 936 -8.10 -55.96 13.50
CA THR A 936 -7.17 -57.11 13.45
C THR A 936 -6.52 -57.21 12.07
N ASP A 937 -5.20 -56.99 12.00
CA ASP A 937 -4.41 -56.69 10.79
C ASP A 937 -4.19 -57.86 9.78
N ALA A 938 -5.20 -58.69 9.54
CA ALA A 938 -5.08 -59.88 8.70
C ALA A 938 -6.16 -60.05 7.61
N THR A 939 -7.26 -59.27 7.62
CA THR A 939 -8.30 -59.33 6.57
C THR A 939 -8.92 -57.96 6.29
N LEU A 940 -9.43 -57.77 5.06
CA LEU A 940 -10.02 -56.51 4.59
C LEU A 940 -11.23 -56.07 5.45
N PRO A 941 -11.36 -54.77 5.79
CA PRO A 941 -12.39 -54.27 6.70
C PRO A 941 -13.77 -54.20 6.02
N LEU A 942 -14.53 -55.31 6.11
CA LEU A 942 -15.94 -55.33 5.75
C LEU A 942 -16.81 -55.06 6.98
N PRO A 943 -17.65 -54.00 6.98
CA PRO A 943 -18.47 -53.64 8.14
C PRO A 943 -19.52 -54.70 8.44
N LYS A 944 -19.57 -55.17 9.70
CA LYS A 944 -20.59 -56.13 10.15
C LYS A 944 -21.68 -55.41 10.93
N PRO A 945 -22.97 -55.66 10.64
CA PRO A 945 -24.07 -55.09 11.41
C PRO A 945 -24.03 -55.61 12.85
N TYR A 946 -24.47 -54.79 13.80
CA TYR A 946 -24.72 -55.25 15.16
C TYR A 946 -25.81 -56.35 15.15
N GLY A 947 -25.58 -57.43 15.89
CA GLY A 947 -26.59 -58.48 16.10
C GLY A 947 -27.75 -57.99 16.96
N ALA A 948 -28.64 -58.91 17.37
CA ALA A 948 -29.85 -58.62 18.15
C ALA A 948 -29.62 -57.99 19.55
N LEU A 949 -28.37 -57.74 19.94
CA LEU A 949 -27.95 -57.06 21.16
C LEU A 949 -27.10 -55.82 20.79
N ALA A 950 -27.72 -54.84 20.12
CA ALA A 950 -27.06 -53.57 19.80
C ALA A 950 -26.89 -52.71 21.07
N PRO A 951 -25.73 -52.04 21.27
CA PRO A 951 -25.49 -51.21 22.46
C PRO A 951 -26.36 -49.94 22.46
N PHE A 952 -27.29 -49.86 23.41
CA PHE A 952 -28.16 -48.70 23.61
C PHE A 952 -27.41 -47.60 24.38
N LYS A 953 -27.10 -46.48 23.73
CA LYS A 953 -26.65 -45.24 24.39
C LYS A 953 -27.87 -44.57 25.06
N PRO A 954 -27.93 -44.42 26.40
CA PRO A 954 -29.04 -43.76 27.07
C PRO A 954 -29.15 -42.29 26.63
N SER A 955 -30.38 -41.80 26.46
CA SER A 955 -30.64 -40.38 26.23
C SER A 955 -30.29 -39.57 27.48
N GLU A 956 -29.52 -38.49 27.31
CA GLU A 956 -29.27 -37.55 28.41
C GLU A 956 -30.57 -36.84 28.83
N PRO A 957 -30.79 -36.59 30.13
CA PRO A 957 -32.00 -35.93 30.62
C PRO A 957 -32.02 -34.46 30.19
N GLY A 958 -32.91 -34.13 29.23
CA GLY A 958 -32.95 -32.82 28.59
C GLY A 958 -33.05 -31.63 29.55
N ALA A 959 -32.33 -30.55 29.23
CA ALA A 959 -32.04 -29.41 30.11
C ALA A 959 -33.23 -28.48 30.48
N ASN A 960 -34.46 -28.96 30.41
CA ASN A 960 -35.69 -28.20 30.70
C ASN A 960 -36.08 -28.17 32.20
N ARG A 961 -35.09 -28.14 33.10
CA ARG A 961 -35.29 -27.80 34.52
C ARG A 961 -34.16 -26.92 35.04
N ARG A 962 -34.55 -25.86 35.76
CA ARG A 962 -33.71 -24.82 36.41
C ARG A 962 -33.18 -23.68 35.51
N HIS A 963 -34.08 -22.83 35.03
CA HIS A 963 -33.85 -21.38 35.03
C HIS A 963 -35.19 -20.63 35.18
N ILE A 964 -35.51 -20.21 36.41
CA ILE A 964 -36.64 -19.31 36.67
C ILE A 964 -36.16 -17.90 36.35
N ARG A 965 -36.67 -17.29 35.26
CA ARG A 965 -36.53 -15.85 35.05
C ARG A 965 -37.33 -15.13 36.14
N LYS A 966 -36.64 -14.34 36.99
CA LYS A 966 -37.33 -13.35 37.82
C LYS A 966 -37.96 -12.29 36.89
N PRO A 967 -39.20 -11.84 37.12
CA PRO A 967 -39.79 -10.77 36.32
C PRO A 967 -39.04 -9.46 36.55
N ILE A 968 -38.82 -8.70 35.47
CA ILE A 968 -38.29 -7.35 35.55
C ILE A 968 -39.46 -6.43 35.91
N ILE A 969 -39.39 -5.78 37.07
CA ILE A 969 -40.34 -4.76 37.48
C ILE A 969 -40.08 -3.51 36.64
N LYS A 970 -41.08 -3.03 35.91
CA LYS A 970 -41.02 -1.69 35.30
C LYS A 970 -41.15 -0.64 36.42
N PRO A 971 -40.34 0.44 36.43
CA PRO A 971 -40.60 1.55 37.32
C PRO A 971 -41.98 2.14 37.02
N ILE A 972 -42.65 2.61 38.07
CA ILE A 972 -43.93 3.32 38.00
C ILE A 972 -43.63 4.78 37.69
N GLU A 973 -44.37 5.38 36.76
CA GLU A 973 -44.34 6.81 36.49
C GLU A 973 -45.06 7.57 37.63
N ILE A 974 -44.45 8.66 38.10
CA ILE A 974 -45.00 9.64 39.04
C ILE A 974 -45.01 10.99 38.32
#